data_AF-A0AAW3KJS1-F1
#
_entry.id   AF-A0AAW3KJS1-F1
#
_cell.length_a   1.000
_cell.length_b   1.000
_cell.length_c   1.000
_cell.angle_alpha   90.00
_cell.angle_beta   90.00
_cell.angle_gamma   90.00
#
_symmetry.space_group_name_H-M   'P 1'
#
loop_
_entity.id
_entity.type
_entity.pdbx_description
1 polymer ?
#
loop_
_entity_poly.entity_id
_entity_poly.type
_entity_poly.pdbx_seq_one_letter_code
_entity_poly.pdbx_strand_id
1 'polypeptide(L)'
;MLFAATWLLANPLLARPPVNSLIPQPVQVDPAEGHFTVGPATPIVVADKSAASLRTAQWLADLTGRTRGLKLAVHQHAAVTGEIVLRLDPGLAPANDEAYVLDVTPQGIRLAARTDAGLFRGATTLWQLLTPDAKHGAVQVPALHIADQPRFAWRGLMLDSVRHFQSVDEVKRLLDQMAQHKLNVFHWHLTDDQGWRIQIKRYPELTRIGAWRTPPDAGKEGEPKRYGGFYTQAQIREVVAYATARHITIVPELDMPGHAQAAVAAYPQLGVTGKRPEVSVDWGVNPYLYNVDDATFDFIDNVLDEVLALFPSRYIHVGGDEAIKDQWQASPAVQAKMRALGITSEDALQGWFIDRIGQYLDRHGRKLIGWDEILEGEHLPADATVMSWRGTDGAIKATMMGHDVVMSPAPALYFDHVQGDLADEYAGRMGVESLRSVYAFQVVPAVLGPKQAAHVLGVQANVWAEHIPTFAHVEHAVFPRLDALSEVAWSPAGSINWPHFLARLPAQLARYRAQHVAYADSAFAVDIAIDRTLALATGKATVTLSNQTDFGTIRYTLDGSAPTQASPRYDAPFNVTLPTTVRAASFAADGSVLATSRQRVLDRASLLGLDGNDLPNCPGSDFRLRVQPLPDAASASPVYSINVFNSCQLYPATPLDGLRRIHVEAVRLERNFALAHEQKLVMSHPNRTPFGEMVVHLDTCAGPVLASMALPDPTHSARNFTLDAALPAQQGERALCLIYTAPTDGPLYALGRVALSP
;
A
#
# COMPACT_ATOMS: atom_id res chain seq x y z
N MET A 1 -41.89 18.16 -59.30
CA MET A 1 -40.47 17.91 -58.96
C MET A 1 -40.42 17.43 -57.52
N LEU A 2 -40.49 16.11 -57.33
CA LEU A 2 -40.24 15.45 -56.04
C LEU A 2 -38.78 15.03 -56.01
N PHE A 3 -38.01 15.49 -55.01
CA PHE A 3 -36.70 14.92 -54.70
C PHE A 3 -36.85 14.05 -53.45
N ALA A 4 -36.68 12.74 -53.64
CA ALA A 4 -36.57 11.76 -52.59
C ALA A 4 -35.15 11.83 -51.99
N ALA A 5 -35.05 12.10 -50.70
CA ALA A 5 -33.81 11.97 -49.94
C ALA A 5 -33.74 10.55 -49.35
N THR A 6 -32.82 9.76 -49.87
CA THR A 6 -32.44 8.44 -49.36
C THR A 6 -31.71 8.59 -48.03
N TRP A 7 -32.31 8.10 -46.95
CA TRP A 7 -31.64 7.89 -45.67
C TRP A 7 -30.71 6.68 -45.78
N LEU A 8 -29.39 6.92 -45.74
CA LEU A 8 -28.42 5.89 -45.43
C LEU A 8 -28.59 5.51 -43.95
N LEU A 9 -29.21 4.35 -43.71
CA LEU A 9 -29.15 3.66 -42.44
C LEU A 9 -27.68 3.27 -42.21
N ALA A 10 -26.96 4.08 -41.43
CA ALA A 10 -25.76 3.62 -40.76
C ALA A 10 -26.21 2.51 -39.80
N ASN A 11 -25.97 1.25 -40.18
CA ASN A 11 -26.01 0.14 -39.25
C ASN A 11 -25.12 0.52 -38.06
N PRO A 12 -25.62 0.53 -36.81
CA PRO A 12 -24.73 0.49 -35.69
C PRO A 12 -24.00 -0.86 -35.83
N LEU A 13 -22.74 -0.81 -36.24
CA LEU A 13 -21.81 -1.89 -35.95
C LEU A 13 -21.97 -2.12 -34.46
N LEU A 14 -22.63 -3.23 -34.10
CA LEU A 14 -22.63 -3.77 -32.76
C LEU A 14 -21.16 -3.80 -32.35
N ALA A 15 -20.78 -2.87 -31.48
CA ALA A 15 -19.45 -2.85 -30.91
C ALA A 15 -19.26 -4.23 -30.28
N ARG A 16 -18.41 -5.07 -30.88
CA ARG A 16 -18.02 -6.35 -30.28
C ARG A 16 -17.53 -6.02 -28.87
N PRO A 17 -18.09 -6.61 -27.80
CA PRO A 17 -17.53 -6.41 -26.48
C PRO A 17 -16.08 -6.91 -26.53
N PRO A 18 -15.08 -6.11 -26.17
CA PRO A 18 -13.71 -6.58 -26.29
C PRO A 18 -13.45 -7.67 -25.24
N VAL A 19 -12.29 -8.31 -25.34
CA VAL A 19 -11.73 -9.29 -24.38
C VAL A 19 -11.36 -8.58 -23.04
N ASN A 20 -12.31 -7.84 -22.48
CA ASN A 20 -12.11 -6.63 -21.67
C ASN A 20 -12.12 -6.87 -20.14
N SER A 21 -11.53 -7.98 -19.66
CA SER A 21 -11.46 -8.26 -18.21
C SER A 21 -10.07 -8.62 -17.69
N LEU A 22 -9.05 -8.61 -18.55
CA LEU A 22 -7.72 -9.12 -18.23
C LEU A 22 -6.81 -8.07 -17.60
N ILE A 23 -6.28 -8.34 -16.41
CA ILE A 23 -5.26 -7.52 -15.75
C ILE A 23 -4.17 -8.47 -15.23
N PRO A 24 -2.89 -8.29 -15.62
CA PRO A 24 -2.38 -7.33 -16.61
C PRO A 24 -2.80 -7.65 -18.05
N GLN A 25 -2.67 -6.67 -18.94
CA GLN A 25 -2.89 -6.73 -20.39
C GLN A 25 -1.86 -7.69 -21.03
N PRO A 26 -2.31 -8.73 -21.75
CA PRO A 26 -1.38 -9.59 -22.47
C PRO A 26 -0.64 -8.86 -23.59
N VAL A 27 0.57 -9.32 -23.92
CA VAL A 27 1.38 -8.80 -25.03
C VAL A 27 0.60 -8.82 -26.35
N GLN A 28 -0.09 -9.92 -26.64
CA GLN A 28 -0.89 -10.11 -27.85
C GLN A 28 -2.23 -10.75 -27.52
N VAL A 29 -3.30 -10.19 -28.09
CA VAL A 29 -4.67 -10.73 -28.03
C VAL A 29 -5.29 -10.56 -29.41
N ASP A 30 -5.56 -11.68 -30.09
CA ASP A 30 -6.18 -11.70 -31.41
C ASP A 30 -7.61 -12.26 -31.31
N PRO A 31 -8.66 -11.42 -31.37
CA PRO A 31 -10.03 -11.89 -31.34
C PRO A 31 -10.37 -12.72 -32.59
N ALA A 32 -11.15 -13.78 -32.39
CA ALA A 32 -11.69 -14.64 -33.45
C ALA A 32 -13.22 -14.70 -33.38
N GLU A 33 -13.84 -15.30 -34.39
CA GLU A 33 -15.30 -15.46 -34.43
C GLU A 33 -15.77 -16.66 -33.61
N GLY A 34 -16.90 -16.48 -32.91
CA GLY A 34 -17.52 -17.50 -32.09
C GLY A 34 -17.13 -17.41 -30.62
N HIS A 35 -17.51 -18.44 -29.86
CA HIS A 35 -17.23 -18.56 -28.44
C HIS A 35 -17.22 -20.03 -28.04
N PHE A 36 -16.62 -20.32 -26.89
CA PHE A 36 -16.74 -21.61 -26.21
C PHE A 36 -17.54 -21.44 -24.92
N THR A 37 -18.53 -22.31 -24.68
CA THR A 37 -19.28 -22.29 -23.42
C THR A 37 -18.64 -23.25 -22.44
N VAL A 38 -18.14 -22.73 -21.33
CA VAL A 38 -17.63 -23.53 -20.21
C VAL A 38 -18.75 -23.70 -19.20
N GLY A 39 -19.17 -24.95 -19.00
CA GLY A 39 -20.24 -25.33 -18.07
C GLY A 39 -19.79 -26.44 -17.11
N PRO A 40 -20.69 -26.91 -16.21
CA PRO A 40 -20.33 -27.91 -15.19
C PRO A 40 -19.84 -29.24 -15.76
N ALA A 41 -20.19 -29.56 -17.01
CA ALA A 41 -19.75 -30.77 -17.71
C ALA A 41 -18.44 -30.59 -18.51
N THR A 42 -17.87 -29.38 -18.56
CA THR A 42 -16.61 -29.11 -19.27
C THR A 42 -15.43 -29.52 -18.37
N PRO A 43 -14.63 -30.52 -18.74
CA PRO A 43 -13.48 -30.91 -17.93
C PRO A 43 -12.25 -30.03 -18.21
N ILE A 44 -11.37 -29.95 -17.21
CA ILE A 44 -9.97 -29.56 -17.39
C ILE A 44 -9.15 -30.84 -17.58
N VAL A 45 -8.41 -30.93 -18.67
CA VAL A 45 -7.67 -32.12 -19.09
C VAL A 45 -6.18 -31.81 -19.14
N VAL A 46 -5.40 -32.65 -18.45
CA VAL A 46 -3.95 -32.60 -18.45
C VAL A 46 -3.43 -33.61 -19.46
N ALA A 47 -3.15 -33.14 -20.69
CA ALA A 47 -2.84 -34.02 -21.82
C ALA A 47 -1.43 -34.62 -21.77
N ASP A 48 -0.50 -33.95 -21.10
CA ASP A 48 0.91 -34.35 -20.97
C ASP A 48 1.19 -35.29 -19.78
N LYS A 49 0.19 -35.54 -18.93
CA LYS A 49 0.28 -36.29 -17.67
C LYS A 49 1.34 -35.77 -16.69
N SER A 50 1.79 -34.52 -16.84
CA SER A 50 2.77 -33.90 -15.94
C SER A 50 2.16 -33.60 -14.57
N ALA A 51 2.90 -33.89 -13.50
CA ALA A 51 2.48 -33.53 -12.14
C ALA A 51 2.38 -32.01 -11.94
N ALA A 52 3.20 -31.22 -12.64
CA ALA A 52 3.12 -29.77 -12.65
C ALA A 52 1.81 -29.28 -13.29
N SER A 53 1.50 -29.77 -14.49
CA SER A 53 0.25 -29.47 -15.18
C SER A 53 -0.98 -29.89 -14.38
N LEU A 54 -0.91 -31.00 -13.64
CA LEU A 54 -1.98 -31.44 -12.74
C LEU A 54 -2.21 -30.48 -11.56
N ARG A 55 -1.14 -29.99 -10.90
CA ARG A 55 -1.27 -28.99 -9.83
C ARG A 55 -1.91 -27.70 -10.35
N THR A 56 -1.46 -27.22 -11.51
CA THR A 56 -2.02 -26.00 -12.12
C THR A 56 -3.48 -26.19 -12.54
N ALA A 57 -3.85 -27.36 -13.08
CA ALA A 57 -5.24 -27.68 -13.39
C ALA A 57 -6.14 -27.73 -12.14
N GLN A 58 -5.65 -28.31 -11.04
CA GLN A 58 -6.36 -28.34 -9.75
C GLN A 58 -6.53 -26.94 -9.18
N TRP A 59 -5.46 -26.13 -9.18
CA TRP A 59 -5.53 -24.74 -8.75
C TRP A 59 -6.58 -23.93 -9.53
N LEU A 60 -6.62 -24.08 -10.87
CA LEU A 60 -7.60 -23.42 -11.72
C LEU A 60 -9.02 -23.88 -11.38
N ALA A 61 -9.25 -25.20 -11.23
CA ALA A 61 -10.55 -25.75 -10.87
C ALA A 61 -11.05 -25.21 -9.52
N ASP A 62 -10.17 -25.17 -8.51
CA ASP A 62 -10.50 -24.73 -7.16
C ASP A 62 -10.79 -23.22 -7.11
N LEU A 63 -9.97 -22.41 -7.79
CA LEU A 63 -10.16 -20.97 -7.84
C LEU A 63 -11.46 -20.62 -8.61
N THR A 64 -11.69 -21.21 -9.79
CA THR A 64 -12.94 -21.05 -10.54
C THR A 64 -14.16 -21.53 -9.74
N GLY A 65 -14.02 -22.62 -8.99
CA GLY A 65 -15.07 -23.12 -8.10
C GLY A 65 -15.43 -22.10 -7.01
N ARG A 66 -14.44 -21.47 -6.38
CA ARG A 66 -14.64 -20.45 -5.34
C ARG A 66 -15.21 -19.14 -5.88
N THR A 67 -14.74 -18.65 -7.03
CA THR A 67 -15.07 -17.29 -7.50
C THR A 67 -16.19 -17.24 -8.54
N ARG A 68 -16.43 -18.33 -9.29
CA ARG A 68 -17.51 -18.44 -10.30
C ARG A 68 -18.61 -19.42 -9.87
N GLY A 69 -18.39 -20.19 -8.80
CA GLY A 69 -19.30 -21.28 -8.42
C GLY A 69 -19.31 -22.45 -9.42
N LEU A 70 -18.33 -22.50 -10.33
CA LEU A 70 -18.28 -23.48 -11.41
C LEU A 70 -17.23 -24.56 -11.09
N LYS A 71 -17.70 -25.72 -10.63
CA LYS A 71 -16.83 -26.85 -10.29
C LYS A 71 -16.48 -27.66 -11.54
N LEU A 72 -15.25 -27.53 -12.00
CA LEU A 72 -14.74 -28.23 -13.18
C LEU A 72 -14.00 -29.50 -12.75
N ALA A 73 -14.31 -30.64 -13.36
CA ALA A 73 -13.59 -31.88 -13.09
C ALA A 73 -12.20 -31.85 -13.75
N VAL A 74 -11.19 -32.42 -13.07
CA VAL A 74 -9.84 -32.55 -13.60
C VAL A 74 -9.58 -34.00 -14.02
N HIS A 75 -9.15 -34.21 -15.27
CA HIS A 75 -8.86 -35.53 -15.82
C HIS A 75 -7.47 -35.59 -16.49
N GLN A 76 -6.95 -36.80 -16.67
CA GLN A 76 -5.66 -37.07 -17.33
C GLN A 76 -5.85 -38.06 -18.48
N HIS A 77 -6.08 -37.55 -19.69
CA HIS A 77 -6.18 -38.35 -20.91
C HIS A 77 -5.81 -37.51 -22.14
N ALA A 78 -5.79 -38.13 -23.32
CA ALA A 78 -5.58 -37.41 -24.56
C ALA A 78 -6.70 -36.38 -24.78
N ALA A 79 -6.33 -35.22 -25.33
CA ALA A 79 -7.26 -34.14 -25.61
C ALA A 79 -8.33 -34.53 -26.64
N VAL A 80 -9.60 -34.22 -26.35
CA VAL A 80 -10.70 -34.30 -27.32
C VAL A 80 -11.41 -32.95 -27.44
N THR A 81 -12.38 -32.86 -28.35
CA THR A 81 -13.20 -31.67 -28.56
C THR A 81 -14.14 -31.43 -27.37
N GLY A 82 -14.37 -30.18 -27.00
CA GLY A 82 -15.29 -29.80 -25.92
C GLY A 82 -14.63 -29.64 -24.55
N GLU A 83 -13.30 -29.50 -24.49
CA GLU A 83 -12.52 -29.55 -23.25
C GLU A 83 -11.60 -28.35 -23.09
N ILE A 84 -11.21 -28.07 -21.85
CA ILE A 84 -10.08 -27.19 -21.51
C ILE A 84 -8.85 -28.08 -21.38
N VAL A 85 -7.81 -27.86 -22.17
CA VAL A 85 -6.58 -28.68 -22.12
C VAL A 85 -5.39 -27.84 -21.71
N LEU A 86 -4.67 -28.32 -20.69
CA LEU A 86 -3.39 -27.78 -20.24
C LEU A 86 -2.27 -28.74 -20.63
N ARG A 87 -1.16 -28.19 -21.14
CA ARG A 87 0.04 -28.98 -21.47
C ARG A 87 1.33 -28.16 -21.37
N LEU A 88 2.41 -28.82 -21.03
CA LEU A 88 3.76 -28.31 -21.25
C LEU A 88 4.23 -28.64 -22.66
N ASP A 89 4.84 -27.65 -23.31
CA ASP A 89 5.45 -27.74 -24.63
C ASP A 89 6.82 -27.06 -24.60
N PRO A 90 7.92 -27.81 -24.36
CA PRO A 90 9.27 -27.24 -24.29
C PRO A 90 9.72 -26.53 -25.59
N GLY A 91 9.06 -26.80 -26.72
CA GLY A 91 9.34 -26.17 -28.00
C GLY A 91 8.59 -24.86 -28.24
N LEU A 92 7.69 -24.45 -27.34
CA LEU A 92 6.84 -23.27 -27.52
C LEU A 92 7.69 -21.99 -27.62
N ALA A 93 7.29 -21.08 -28.53
CA ALA A 93 7.83 -19.72 -28.63
C ALA A 93 6.83 -18.72 -28.01
N PRO A 94 7.29 -17.61 -27.39
CA PRO A 94 8.69 -17.19 -27.19
C PRO A 94 9.45 -18.03 -26.14
N ALA A 95 10.78 -18.03 -26.23
CA ALA A 95 11.67 -18.76 -25.31
C ALA A 95 11.86 -18.02 -23.97
N ASN A 96 10.76 -17.85 -23.24
CA ASN A 96 10.72 -17.27 -21.90
C ASN A 96 10.01 -18.25 -20.96
N ASP A 97 10.53 -18.42 -19.74
CA ASP A 97 10.03 -19.44 -18.81
C ASP A 97 8.62 -19.14 -18.29
N GLU A 98 8.22 -17.86 -18.25
CA GLU A 98 6.89 -17.42 -17.84
C GLU A 98 5.94 -17.18 -19.02
N ALA A 99 6.36 -17.48 -20.26
CA ALA A 99 5.52 -17.33 -21.44
C ALA A 99 4.50 -18.46 -21.61
N TYR A 100 3.36 -18.11 -22.22
CA TYR A 100 2.30 -19.05 -22.54
C TYR A 100 1.53 -18.65 -23.80
N VAL A 101 0.84 -19.63 -24.38
CA VAL A 101 -0.13 -19.45 -25.46
C VAL A 101 -1.47 -20.03 -25.04
N LEU A 102 -2.54 -19.25 -25.22
CA LEU A 102 -3.91 -19.63 -24.91
C LEU A 102 -4.81 -19.42 -26.14
N ASP A 103 -5.36 -20.52 -26.65
CA ASP A 103 -6.31 -20.53 -27.76
C ASP A 103 -7.70 -20.89 -27.26
N VAL A 104 -8.69 -20.07 -27.61
CA VAL A 104 -10.11 -20.34 -27.42
C VAL A 104 -10.77 -20.46 -28.78
N THR A 105 -11.37 -21.61 -29.05
CA THR A 105 -12.14 -21.86 -30.28
C THR A 105 -13.52 -22.41 -29.94
N PRO A 106 -14.49 -22.45 -30.87
CA PRO A 106 -15.77 -23.11 -30.63
C PRO A 106 -15.65 -24.60 -30.24
N GLN A 107 -14.50 -25.24 -30.46
CA GLN A 107 -14.23 -26.64 -30.15
C GLN A 107 -13.55 -26.86 -28.80
N GLY A 108 -13.13 -25.81 -28.07
CA GLY A 108 -12.51 -25.94 -26.76
C GLY A 108 -11.48 -24.86 -26.45
N ILE A 109 -10.77 -25.05 -25.34
CA ILE A 109 -9.69 -24.16 -24.88
C ILE A 109 -8.39 -24.96 -24.81
N ARG A 110 -7.29 -24.37 -25.29
CA ARG A 110 -5.94 -24.95 -25.27
C ARG A 110 -4.97 -23.97 -24.64
N LEU A 111 -4.34 -24.38 -23.55
CA LEU A 111 -3.30 -23.63 -22.85
C LEU A 111 -1.98 -24.41 -22.90
N ALA A 112 -0.95 -23.79 -23.44
CA ALA A 112 0.40 -24.35 -23.53
C ALA A 112 1.45 -23.38 -22.98
N ALA A 113 2.50 -23.93 -22.37
CA ALA A 113 3.66 -23.17 -21.90
C ALA A 113 4.93 -24.03 -21.89
N ARG A 114 6.11 -23.39 -21.90
CA ARG A 114 7.39 -24.11 -21.83
C ARG A 114 7.65 -24.73 -20.46
N THR A 115 7.26 -24.02 -19.40
CA THR A 115 7.53 -24.39 -18.01
C THR A 115 6.26 -24.34 -17.16
N ASP A 116 6.35 -24.87 -15.93
CA ASP A 116 5.28 -24.79 -14.93
C ASP A 116 4.89 -23.32 -14.63
N ALA A 117 5.86 -22.41 -14.58
CA ALA A 117 5.61 -21.00 -14.31
C ALA A 117 4.74 -20.37 -15.40
N GLY A 118 5.11 -20.51 -16.68
CA GLY A 118 4.31 -20.02 -17.80
C GLY A 118 2.92 -20.66 -17.84
N LEU A 119 2.81 -21.96 -17.54
CA LEU A 119 1.52 -22.65 -17.54
C LEU A 119 0.60 -22.07 -16.46
N PHE A 120 1.15 -21.78 -15.28
CA PHE A 120 0.43 -21.15 -14.18
C PHE A 120 -0.01 -19.72 -14.54
N ARG A 121 0.86 -18.90 -15.17
CA ARG A 121 0.48 -17.54 -15.62
C ARG A 121 -0.65 -17.58 -16.63
N GLY A 122 -0.63 -18.53 -17.57
CA GLY A 122 -1.71 -18.73 -18.52
C GLY A 122 -3.00 -19.26 -17.88
N ALA A 123 -2.90 -20.09 -16.84
CA ALA A 123 -4.05 -20.53 -16.06
C ALA A 123 -4.70 -19.36 -15.31
N THR A 124 -3.91 -18.41 -14.80
CA THR A 124 -4.43 -17.14 -14.24
C THR A 124 -5.22 -16.35 -15.28
N THR A 125 -4.69 -16.21 -16.51
CA THR A 125 -5.42 -15.53 -17.61
C THR A 125 -6.71 -16.27 -17.97
N LEU A 126 -6.66 -17.60 -18.06
CA LEU A 126 -7.86 -18.41 -18.29
C LEU A 126 -8.89 -18.24 -17.16
N TRP A 127 -8.47 -18.23 -15.90
CA TRP A 127 -9.37 -17.94 -14.78
C TRP A 127 -10.06 -16.58 -14.94
N GLN A 128 -9.33 -15.52 -15.30
CA GLN A 128 -9.92 -14.19 -15.53
C GLN A 128 -10.94 -14.18 -16.67
N LEU A 129 -10.72 -14.97 -17.74
CA LEU A 129 -11.70 -15.17 -18.82
C LEU A 129 -12.94 -15.94 -18.37
N LEU A 130 -12.81 -16.83 -17.38
CA LEU A 130 -13.93 -17.57 -16.79
C LEU A 130 -14.73 -16.74 -15.76
N THR A 131 -14.14 -15.66 -15.25
CA THR A 131 -14.74 -14.70 -14.31
C THR A 131 -14.76 -13.27 -14.89
N PRO A 132 -15.47 -13.03 -16.01
CA PRO A 132 -15.53 -11.70 -16.62
C PRO A 132 -16.49 -10.75 -15.88
N ASP A 133 -17.36 -11.29 -15.02
CA ASP A 133 -18.38 -10.56 -14.27
C ASP A 133 -18.65 -11.23 -12.91
N ALA A 134 -19.59 -10.68 -12.14
CA ALA A 134 -19.97 -11.17 -10.81
C ALA A 134 -20.97 -12.34 -10.82
N LYS A 135 -21.34 -12.90 -11.98
CA LYS A 135 -22.37 -13.95 -12.03
C LYS A 135 -21.82 -15.26 -11.48
N HIS A 136 -22.69 -16.25 -11.29
CA HIS A 136 -22.31 -17.65 -11.03
C HIS A 136 -22.68 -18.60 -12.17
N GLY A 137 -21.99 -19.74 -12.26
CA GLY A 137 -22.29 -20.82 -13.21
C GLY A 137 -21.61 -20.68 -14.57
N ALA A 138 -22.25 -21.22 -15.61
CA ALA A 138 -21.67 -21.32 -16.95
C ALA A 138 -21.30 -19.96 -17.54
N VAL A 139 -20.24 -19.94 -18.35
CA VAL A 139 -19.66 -18.72 -18.95
C VAL A 139 -19.36 -18.95 -20.43
N GLN A 140 -19.64 -17.93 -21.25
CA GLN A 140 -19.19 -17.89 -22.63
C GLN A 140 -17.86 -17.17 -22.71
N VAL A 141 -16.83 -17.86 -23.20
CA VAL A 141 -15.51 -17.30 -23.45
C VAL A 141 -15.39 -17.01 -24.96
N PRO A 142 -15.19 -15.75 -25.38
CA PRO A 142 -15.03 -15.41 -26.79
C PRO A 142 -13.87 -16.19 -27.43
N ALA A 143 -14.01 -16.56 -28.70
CA ALA A 143 -12.91 -17.16 -29.45
C ALA A 143 -11.78 -16.13 -29.62
N LEU A 144 -10.53 -16.54 -29.34
CA LEU A 144 -9.37 -15.66 -29.34
C LEU A 144 -8.07 -16.46 -29.28
N HIS A 145 -6.97 -15.83 -29.67
CA HIS A 145 -5.61 -16.29 -29.45
C HIS A 145 -4.86 -15.29 -28.55
N ILE A 146 -4.13 -15.79 -27.56
CA ILE A 146 -3.24 -15.00 -26.70
C ILE A 146 -1.85 -15.61 -26.74
N ALA A 147 -0.85 -14.78 -26.97
CA ALA A 147 0.56 -15.07 -26.74
C ALA A 147 1.11 -14.02 -25.78
N ASP A 148 1.67 -14.45 -24.65
CA ASP A 148 1.95 -13.53 -23.55
C ASP A 148 3.21 -13.93 -22.77
N GLN A 149 3.89 -12.92 -22.21
CA GLN A 149 5.12 -13.05 -21.42
C GLN A 149 5.35 -11.78 -20.60
N PRO A 150 6.07 -11.84 -19.46
CA PRO A 150 6.35 -10.64 -18.67
C PRO A 150 7.36 -9.71 -19.35
N ARG A 151 7.20 -8.40 -19.13
CA ARG A 151 8.19 -7.37 -19.47
C ARG A 151 9.42 -7.40 -18.55
N PHE A 152 9.22 -7.56 -17.24
CA PHE A 152 10.28 -7.55 -16.24
C PHE A 152 10.40 -8.87 -15.50
N ALA A 153 11.63 -9.24 -15.13
CA ALA A 153 11.90 -10.45 -14.36
C ALA A 153 11.54 -10.28 -12.87
N TRP A 154 11.63 -9.06 -12.33
CA TRP A 154 11.25 -8.73 -10.95
C TRP A 154 9.92 -7.99 -10.91
N ARG A 155 8.90 -8.60 -10.31
CA ARG A 155 7.57 -8.02 -10.14
C ARG A 155 7.17 -8.22 -8.67
N GLY A 156 7.57 -7.22 -7.88
CA GLY A 156 7.68 -7.35 -6.43
C GLY A 156 6.53 -6.71 -5.65
N LEU A 157 6.25 -7.27 -4.47
CA LEU A 157 5.53 -6.59 -3.40
C LEU A 157 6.27 -6.86 -2.09
N MET A 158 6.54 -5.80 -1.34
CA MET A 158 7.10 -5.88 0.01
C MET A 158 6.02 -5.78 1.08
N LEU A 159 6.12 -6.59 2.13
CA LEU A 159 5.28 -6.52 3.32
C LEU A 159 6.14 -6.41 4.57
N ASP A 160 5.90 -5.33 5.32
CA ASP A 160 6.38 -5.15 6.69
C ASP A 160 5.55 -5.98 7.67
N SER A 161 6.15 -7.08 8.14
CA SER A 161 5.58 -7.90 9.22
C SER A 161 6.12 -7.52 10.60
N VAL A 162 6.94 -6.48 10.68
CA VAL A 162 7.57 -6.01 11.91
C VAL A 162 6.70 -4.99 12.62
N ARG A 163 6.39 -3.86 11.98
CA ARG A 163 5.70 -2.76 12.65
C ARG A 163 4.33 -3.21 13.13
N HIS A 164 3.58 -3.93 12.28
CA HIS A 164 2.45 -4.76 12.70
C HIS A 164 2.57 -6.17 12.13
N PHE A 165 2.23 -7.18 12.93
CA PHE A 165 2.42 -8.59 12.58
C PHE A 165 1.19 -9.16 11.85
N GLN A 166 1.41 -9.87 10.73
CA GLN A 166 0.36 -10.62 10.03
C GLN A 166 0.52 -12.13 10.27
N SER A 167 -0.60 -12.84 10.41
CA SER A 167 -0.62 -14.29 10.54
C SER A 167 -0.20 -15.02 9.25
N VAL A 168 0.14 -16.30 9.36
CA VAL A 168 0.50 -17.15 8.21
C VAL A 168 -0.61 -17.18 7.15
N ASP A 169 -1.88 -17.22 7.56
CA ASP A 169 -3.01 -17.28 6.63
C ASP A 169 -3.23 -15.95 5.91
N GLU A 170 -3.00 -14.83 6.58
CA GLU A 170 -3.01 -13.50 5.98
C GLU A 170 -1.90 -13.34 4.94
N VAL A 171 -0.66 -13.76 5.26
CA VAL A 171 0.45 -13.76 4.29
C VAL A 171 0.12 -14.64 3.07
N LYS A 172 -0.47 -15.82 3.28
CA LYS A 172 -0.93 -16.68 2.17
C LYS A 172 -2.02 -16.05 1.32
N ARG A 173 -2.97 -15.32 1.92
CA ARG A 173 -3.99 -14.57 1.16
C ARG A 173 -3.36 -13.50 0.28
N LEU A 174 -2.34 -12.80 0.77
CA LEU A 174 -1.60 -11.83 -0.05
C LEU A 174 -0.86 -12.53 -1.21
N LEU A 175 -0.20 -13.66 -0.95
CA LEU A 175 0.46 -14.46 -1.99
C LEU A 175 -0.52 -14.98 -3.06
N ASP A 176 -1.74 -15.36 -2.66
CA ASP A 176 -2.82 -15.71 -3.60
C ASP A 176 -3.13 -14.54 -4.55
N GLN A 177 -3.24 -13.32 -4.01
CA GLN A 177 -3.49 -12.13 -4.83
C GLN A 177 -2.29 -11.79 -5.71
N MET A 178 -1.06 -11.83 -5.20
CA MET A 178 0.15 -11.62 -6.01
C MET A 178 0.19 -12.57 -7.22
N ALA A 179 -0.13 -13.84 -7.01
CA ALA A 179 -0.19 -14.86 -8.06
C ALA A 179 -1.27 -14.56 -9.12
N GLN A 180 -2.44 -14.08 -8.70
CA GLN A 180 -3.53 -13.66 -9.56
C GLN A 180 -3.21 -12.40 -10.39
N HIS A 181 -2.26 -11.59 -9.93
CA HIS A 181 -1.72 -10.41 -10.62
C HIS A 181 -0.39 -10.70 -11.33
N LYS A 182 0.05 -11.96 -11.37
CA LYS A 182 1.30 -12.40 -12.01
C LYS A 182 2.59 -11.78 -11.42
N LEU A 183 2.55 -11.29 -10.18
CA LEU A 183 3.74 -10.94 -9.41
C LEU A 183 4.51 -12.22 -9.02
N ASN A 184 5.82 -12.12 -8.88
CA ASN A 184 6.71 -13.27 -8.67
C ASN A 184 7.77 -13.08 -7.57
N VAL A 185 7.85 -11.91 -6.94
CA VAL A 185 8.75 -11.69 -5.81
C VAL A 185 7.98 -11.14 -4.62
N PHE A 186 8.03 -11.85 -3.50
CA PHE A 186 7.54 -11.38 -2.21
C PHE A 186 8.74 -10.98 -1.36
N HIS A 187 8.91 -9.68 -1.16
CA HIS A 187 9.94 -9.15 -0.30
C HIS A 187 9.40 -9.10 1.14
N TRP A 188 9.96 -9.92 2.03
CA TRP A 188 9.42 -10.10 3.38
C TRP A 188 10.32 -9.46 4.42
N HIS A 189 9.88 -8.31 4.93
CA HIS A 189 10.59 -7.57 5.96
C HIS A 189 10.28 -8.14 7.34
N LEU A 190 11.31 -8.72 7.98
CA LEU A 190 11.16 -9.60 9.13
C LEU A 190 11.81 -9.08 10.42
N THR A 191 12.64 -8.03 10.35
CA THR A 191 13.31 -7.47 11.53
C THR A 191 13.44 -5.96 11.42
N ASP A 192 13.09 -5.26 12.49
CA ASP A 192 13.23 -3.81 12.65
C ASP A 192 13.27 -3.46 14.15
N ASP A 193 13.25 -2.17 14.49
CA ASP A 193 13.33 -1.67 15.86
C ASP A 193 12.16 -2.11 16.75
N GLN A 194 10.97 -2.21 16.17
CA GLN A 194 9.71 -2.50 16.88
C GLN A 194 9.39 -4.01 16.92
N GLY A 195 10.26 -4.85 16.34
CA GLY A 195 10.07 -6.29 16.40
C GLY A 195 11.07 -7.16 15.64
N TRP A 196 11.29 -8.37 16.16
CA TRP A 196 11.99 -9.45 15.46
C TRP A 196 11.03 -10.60 15.16
N ARG A 197 10.81 -10.94 13.88
CA ARG A 197 9.69 -11.81 13.47
C ARG A 197 10.08 -13.21 13.01
N ILE A 198 11.37 -13.55 13.02
CA ILE A 198 11.86 -14.86 12.56
C ILE A 198 12.46 -15.69 13.70
N GLN A 199 12.04 -16.95 13.85
CA GLN A 199 12.67 -17.84 14.81
C GLN A 199 14.09 -18.24 14.37
N ILE A 200 15.10 -17.83 15.15
CA ILE A 200 16.48 -18.32 15.06
C ILE A 200 16.73 -19.23 16.26
N LYS A 201 16.99 -20.52 16.02
CA LYS A 201 17.10 -21.51 17.11
C LYS A 201 18.33 -21.29 17.96
N ARG A 202 19.45 -20.87 17.36
CA ARG A 202 20.68 -20.51 18.08
C ARG A 202 20.49 -19.30 19.02
N TYR A 203 19.54 -18.41 18.70
CA TYR A 203 19.31 -17.15 19.41
C TYR A 203 17.84 -16.97 19.84
N PRO A 204 17.34 -17.76 20.81
CA PRO A 204 15.93 -17.77 21.19
C PRO A 204 15.43 -16.46 21.80
N GLU A 205 16.32 -15.61 22.32
CA GLU A 205 15.92 -14.31 22.90
C GLU A 205 15.40 -13.34 21.84
N LEU A 206 15.78 -13.51 20.58
CA LEU A 206 15.27 -12.69 19.48
C LEU A 206 13.75 -12.78 19.40
N THR A 207 13.16 -13.96 19.65
CA THR A 207 11.69 -14.11 19.65
C THR A 207 11.07 -14.17 21.05
N ARG A 208 11.84 -14.48 22.09
CA ARG A 208 11.34 -14.39 23.48
C ARG A 208 11.17 -12.94 23.92
N ILE A 209 12.10 -12.07 23.54
CA ILE A 209 12.13 -10.64 23.87
C ILE A 209 11.82 -9.81 22.63
N GLY A 210 12.68 -9.88 21.60
CA GLY A 210 12.65 -8.98 20.44
C GLY A 210 11.36 -9.01 19.62
N ALA A 211 10.61 -10.11 19.63
CA ALA A 211 9.31 -10.22 18.93
C ALA A 211 8.16 -9.47 19.61
N TRP A 212 8.40 -8.73 20.68
CA TRP A 212 7.29 -8.19 21.46
C TRP A 212 7.59 -6.85 22.12
N ARG A 213 6.64 -5.94 22.01
CA ARG A 213 6.64 -4.63 22.66
C ARG A 213 5.46 -4.49 23.62
N THR A 214 5.53 -3.49 24.48
CA THR A 214 4.42 -3.09 25.35
C THR A 214 3.83 -1.82 24.75
N PRO A 215 2.63 -1.88 24.12
CA PRO A 215 2.00 -0.71 23.55
C PRO A 215 1.89 0.46 24.53
N PRO A 216 1.90 1.70 24.02
CA PRO A 216 1.38 2.84 24.77
C PRO A 216 -0.02 2.51 25.33
N ASP A 217 -0.27 2.79 26.60
CA ASP A 217 -1.50 2.45 27.33
C ASP A 217 -1.86 0.95 27.47
N ALA A 218 -0.89 0.04 27.30
CA ALA A 218 -1.07 -1.39 27.53
C ALA A 218 -1.82 -1.74 28.83
N GLY A 219 -2.86 -2.58 28.71
CA GLY A 219 -3.68 -3.01 29.84
C GLY A 219 -4.77 -2.04 30.28
N LYS A 220 -4.96 -0.92 29.56
CA LYS A 220 -6.13 -0.03 29.64
C LYS A 220 -7.02 -0.22 28.42
N GLU A 221 -8.29 0.17 28.53
CA GLU A 221 -9.25 0.29 27.39
C GLU A 221 -9.45 -0.96 26.50
N GLY A 222 -9.06 -2.17 26.96
CA GLY A 222 -9.20 -3.42 26.19
C GLY A 222 -7.96 -3.82 25.39
N GLU A 223 -6.87 -3.05 25.50
CA GLU A 223 -5.65 -3.24 24.73
C GLU A 223 -4.77 -4.40 25.23
N PRO A 224 -4.01 -5.05 24.34
CA PRO A 224 -3.14 -6.14 24.74
C PRO A 224 -2.05 -5.62 25.67
N LYS A 225 -1.78 -6.36 26.76
CA LYS A 225 -0.65 -6.07 27.67
C LYS A 225 0.71 -6.16 26.98
N ARG A 226 0.77 -6.80 25.81
CA ARG A 226 1.95 -7.02 24.99
C ARG A 226 1.50 -7.24 23.55
N TYR A 227 2.09 -6.52 22.61
CA TYR A 227 1.84 -6.69 21.19
C TYR A 227 3.03 -7.40 20.54
N GLY A 228 2.74 -8.28 19.59
CA GLY A 228 3.79 -8.95 18.82
C GLY A 228 3.39 -10.30 18.28
N GLY A 229 4.40 -11.08 17.94
CA GLY A 229 4.28 -12.31 17.20
C GLY A 229 5.55 -12.58 16.40
N PHE A 230 5.76 -13.83 16.03
CA PHE A 230 6.86 -14.24 15.16
C PHE A 230 6.49 -15.53 14.42
N TYR A 231 7.15 -15.77 13.30
CA TYR A 231 7.04 -16.99 12.54
C TYR A 231 8.05 -18.01 13.03
N THR A 232 7.55 -19.19 13.40
CA THR A 232 8.42 -20.34 13.60
C THR A 232 9.06 -20.75 12.28
N GLN A 233 10.18 -21.46 12.34
CA GLN A 233 10.80 -21.99 11.13
C GLN A 233 9.90 -22.96 10.36
N ALA A 234 8.98 -23.65 11.04
CA ALA A 234 8.02 -24.54 10.39
C ALA A 234 7.01 -23.73 9.57
N GLN A 235 6.47 -22.66 10.15
CA GLN A 235 5.57 -21.74 9.46
C GLN A 235 6.24 -21.03 8.28
N ILE A 236 7.51 -20.64 8.41
CA ILE A 236 8.27 -20.06 7.28
C ILE A 236 8.39 -21.07 6.15
N ARG A 237 8.78 -22.32 6.43
CA ARG A 237 8.86 -23.38 5.40
C ARG A 237 7.51 -23.62 4.72
N GLU A 238 6.43 -23.55 5.49
CA GLU A 238 5.07 -23.66 4.97
C GLU A 238 4.73 -22.51 4.01
N VAL A 239 5.01 -21.25 4.39
CA VAL A 239 4.78 -20.08 3.53
C VAL A 239 5.67 -20.12 2.28
N VAL A 240 6.95 -20.49 2.41
CA VAL A 240 7.88 -20.66 1.28
C VAL A 240 7.38 -21.72 0.30
N ALA A 241 6.90 -22.88 0.80
CA ALA A 241 6.32 -23.91 -0.05
C ALA A 241 5.04 -23.42 -0.74
N TYR A 242 4.20 -22.66 -0.02
CA TYR A 242 2.96 -22.10 -0.54
C TYR A 242 3.20 -21.06 -1.66
N ALA A 243 4.21 -20.19 -1.49
CA ALA A 243 4.67 -19.22 -2.48
C ALA A 243 5.30 -19.92 -3.70
N THR A 244 6.13 -20.94 -3.47
CA THR A 244 6.76 -21.72 -4.54
C THR A 244 5.72 -22.39 -5.44
N ALA A 245 4.63 -22.94 -4.86
CA ALA A 245 3.53 -23.52 -5.62
C ALA A 245 2.78 -22.50 -6.52
N ARG A 246 3.00 -21.20 -6.32
CA ARG A 246 2.44 -20.08 -7.10
C ARG A 246 3.48 -19.37 -7.96
N HIS A 247 4.70 -19.93 -8.03
CA HIS A 247 5.84 -19.35 -8.73
C HIS A 247 6.17 -17.95 -8.20
N ILE A 248 6.18 -17.82 -6.86
CA ILE A 248 6.61 -16.61 -6.15
C ILE A 248 7.86 -16.97 -5.33
N THR A 249 8.93 -16.20 -5.53
CA THR A 249 10.16 -16.26 -4.73
C THR A 249 10.00 -15.36 -3.51
N ILE A 250 10.33 -15.86 -2.32
CA ILE A 250 10.37 -15.03 -1.11
C ILE A 250 11.80 -14.55 -0.88
N VAL A 251 12.00 -13.24 -0.92
CA VAL A 251 13.26 -12.57 -0.58
C VAL A 251 13.14 -12.12 0.88
N PRO A 252 13.83 -12.77 1.84
CA PRO A 252 13.80 -12.33 3.23
C PRO A 252 14.65 -11.07 3.40
N GLU A 253 14.19 -10.16 4.24
CA GLU A 253 14.96 -9.01 4.71
C GLU A 253 15.23 -9.10 6.20
N LEU A 254 16.51 -8.93 6.54
CA LEU A 254 16.97 -8.67 7.89
C LEU A 254 17.78 -7.39 7.84
N ASP A 255 17.19 -6.28 8.28
CA ASP A 255 17.82 -4.98 8.16
C ASP A 255 19.05 -4.85 9.09
N MET A 256 20.10 -4.29 8.53
CA MET A 256 21.39 -4.06 9.17
C MET A 256 22.23 -3.03 8.37
N PRO A 257 23.05 -2.19 9.02
CA PRO A 257 23.34 -2.17 10.46
C PRO A 257 22.32 -1.36 11.28
N GLY A 258 21.44 -0.60 10.62
CA GLY A 258 20.33 0.15 11.22
C GLY A 258 19.17 -0.75 11.64
N HIS A 259 18.06 -0.13 12.07
CA HIS A 259 16.82 -0.83 12.43
C HIS A 259 17.02 -2.04 13.36
N ALA A 260 18.01 -1.95 14.26
CA ALA A 260 18.52 -3.08 15.02
C ALA A 260 17.99 -3.14 16.46
N GLN A 261 17.12 -2.21 16.89
CA GLN A 261 16.77 -2.08 18.30
C GLN A 261 16.14 -3.35 18.89
N ALA A 262 15.32 -4.11 18.15
CA ALA A 262 14.76 -5.37 18.66
C ALA A 262 15.83 -6.45 18.89
N ALA A 263 16.86 -6.50 18.02
CA ALA A 263 17.98 -7.43 18.18
C ALA A 263 18.87 -7.03 19.37
N VAL A 264 19.17 -5.74 19.53
CA VAL A 264 19.91 -5.21 20.69
C VAL A 264 19.11 -5.35 21.98
N ALA A 265 17.79 -5.17 21.94
CA ALA A 265 16.89 -5.42 23.07
C ALA A 265 16.92 -6.88 23.51
N ALA A 266 17.11 -7.84 22.61
CA ALA A 266 17.27 -9.25 22.93
C ALA A 266 18.68 -9.58 23.45
N TYR A 267 19.72 -9.11 22.74
CA TYR A 267 21.13 -9.34 23.04
C TYR A 267 21.90 -8.00 23.05
N PRO A 268 21.97 -7.32 24.20
CA PRO A 268 22.55 -5.97 24.31
C PRO A 268 23.99 -5.84 23.85
N GLN A 269 24.77 -6.92 23.97
CA GLN A 269 26.16 -6.96 23.54
C GLN A 269 26.35 -6.81 22.02
N LEU A 270 25.29 -6.98 21.23
CA LEU A 270 25.32 -6.75 19.77
C LEU A 270 25.25 -5.26 19.43
N GLY A 271 24.78 -4.42 20.35
CA GLY A 271 24.65 -2.98 20.14
C GLY A 271 25.91 -2.24 20.56
N VAL A 272 26.15 -1.08 19.94
CA VAL A 272 27.36 -0.27 20.16
C VAL A 272 27.57 0.14 21.62
N THR A 273 26.48 0.37 22.37
CA THR A 273 26.54 0.83 23.77
C THR A 273 26.63 -0.32 24.78
N GLY A 274 26.35 -1.56 24.37
CA GLY A 274 26.23 -2.71 25.27
C GLY A 274 25.04 -2.67 26.24
N LYS A 275 24.21 -1.63 26.21
CA LYS A 275 23.05 -1.45 27.10
C LYS A 275 21.78 -2.02 26.47
N ARG A 276 20.92 -2.62 27.29
CA ARG A 276 19.63 -3.16 26.83
C ARG A 276 18.61 -2.02 26.66
N PRO A 277 18.14 -1.74 25.44
CA PRO A 277 16.95 -0.93 25.25
C PRO A 277 15.68 -1.77 25.43
N GLU A 278 14.54 -1.11 25.53
CA GLU A 278 13.26 -1.76 25.28
C GLU A 278 13.09 -1.99 23.76
N VAL A 279 12.23 -2.93 23.37
CA VAL A 279 11.78 -3.05 21.97
C VAL A 279 10.95 -1.81 21.68
N SER A 280 11.22 -1.13 20.55
CA SER A 280 10.65 0.19 20.30
C SER A 280 9.12 0.14 20.13
N VAL A 281 8.46 1.19 20.60
CA VAL A 281 7.05 1.50 20.30
C VAL A 281 6.95 2.70 19.37
N ASP A 282 8.09 3.33 19.05
CA ASP A 282 8.18 4.56 18.30
C ASP A 282 8.37 4.26 16.81
N TRP A 283 7.63 4.99 15.97
CA TRP A 283 7.74 4.96 14.52
C TRP A 283 8.78 5.96 14.02
N GLY A 284 9.57 5.59 13.02
CA GLY A 284 10.64 6.43 12.46
C GLY A 284 12.04 5.84 12.71
N VAL A 285 13.05 6.71 12.77
CA VAL A 285 14.46 6.33 12.77
C VAL A 285 15.00 6.24 14.19
N ASN A 286 15.29 5.02 14.65
CA ASN A 286 15.88 4.80 15.97
C ASN A 286 17.43 4.79 15.92
N PRO A 287 18.11 5.15 17.02
CA PRO A 287 19.56 5.31 17.02
C PRO A 287 20.36 4.02 17.16
N TYR A 288 19.72 2.85 17.22
CA TYR A 288 20.39 1.60 17.57
C TYR A 288 21.02 0.95 16.35
N LEU A 289 22.36 0.85 16.38
CA LEU A 289 23.13 0.15 15.36
C LEU A 289 23.71 -1.17 15.90
N TYR A 290 23.88 -2.15 15.02
CA TYR A 290 24.81 -3.25 15.28
C TYR A 290 26.24 -2.74 15.51
N ASN A 291 26.98 -3.42 16.38
CA ASN A 291 28.39 -3.16 16.59
C ASN A 291 29.25 -3.72 15.44
N VAL A 292 30.51 -3.31 15.36
CA VAL A 292 31.44 -3.68 14.28
C VAL A 292 32.56 -4.62 14.72
N ASP A 293 32.37 -5.30 15.85
CA ASP A 293 33.31 -6.30 16.36
C ASP A 293 33.05 -7.69 15.75
N ASP A 294 34.03 -8.58 15.83
CA ASP A 294 33.95 -9.90 15.21
C ASP A 294 32.87 -10.79 15.85
N ALA A 295 32.59 -10.61 17.14
CA ALA A 295 31.51 -11.34 17.82
C ALA A 295 30.11 -10.97 17.28
N THR A 296 29.92 -9.71 16.86
CA THR A 296 28.68 -9.26 16.21
C THR A 296 28.54 -9.89 14.83
N PHE A 297 29.64 -9.97 14.05
CA PHE A 297 29.61 -10.68 12.77
C PHE A 297 29.41 -12.19 12.93
N ASP A 298 30.00 -12.83 13.95
CA ASP A 298 29.72 -14.24 14.26
C ASP A 298 28.22 -14.44 14.55
N PHE A 299 27.57 -13.50 15.24
CA PHE A 299 26.11 -13.53 15.42
C PHE A 299 25.36 -13.42 14.09
N ILE A 300 25.71 -12.45 13.25
CA ILE A 300 25.06 -12.22 11.94
C ILE A 300 25.22 -13.46 11.05
N ASP A 301 26.42 -14.02 10.95
CA ASP A 301 26.71 -15.23 10.18
C ASP A 301 25.87 -16.42 10.68
N ASN A 302 25.77 -16.60 12.00
CA ASN A 302 24.95 -17.65 12.62
C ASN A 302 23.44 -17.45 12.38
N VAL A 303 22.95 -16.22 12.31
CA VAL A 303 21.56 -15.91 11.95
C VAL A 303 21.34 -16.23 10.46
N LEU A 304 22.24 -15.77 9.60
CA LEU A 304 22.17 -15.99 8.15
C LEU A 304 22.22 -17.48 7.82
N ASP A 305 23.03 -18.29 8.50
CA ASP A 305 23.00 -19.76 8.38
C ASP A 305 21.59 -20.34 8.46
N GLU A 306 20.82 -19.93 9.47
CA GLU A 306 19.46 -20.42 9.66
C GLU A 306 18.49 -19.80 8.63
N VAL A 307 18.65 -18.54 8.27
CA VAL A 307 17.85 -17.87 7.22
C VAL A 307 18.04 -18.54 5.87
N LEU A 308 19.29 -18.78 5.44
CA LEU A 308 19.62 -19.39 4.16
C LEU A 308 19.12 -20.85 4.03
N ALA A 309 18.93 -21.53 5.17
CA ALA A 309 18.34 -22.86 5.23
C ALA A 309 16.80 -22.84 5.11
N LEU A 310 16.15 -21.70 5.37
CA LEU A 310 14.69 -21.52 5.28
C LEU A 310 14.26 -21.00 3.92
N PHE A 311 15.04 -20.09 3.35
CA PHE A 311 14.70 -19.38 2.12
C PHE A 311 15.59 -19.85 0.95
N PRO A 312 15.02 -20.49 -0.08
CA PRO A 312 15.79 -20.93 -1.24
C PRO A 312 16.17 -19.80 -2.19
N SER A 313 15.69 -18.57 -1.96
CA SER A 313 15.94 -17.40 -2.81
C SER A 313 17.43 -17.18 -3.05
N ARG A 314 17.77 -16.81 -4.28
CA ARG A 314 19.12 -16.34 -4.62
C ARG A 314 19.44 -15.01 -3.93
N TYR A 315 18.44 -14.14 -3.81
CA TYR A 315 18.57 -12.81 -3.22
C TYR A 315 18.23 -12.84 -1.72
N ILE A 316 19.04 -12.15 -0.92
CA ILE A 316 18.80 -11.88 0.49
C ILE A 316 18.91 -10.37 0.69
N HIS A 317 17.87 -9.76 1.25
CA HIS A 317 17.87 -8.33 1.51
C HIS A 317 18.50 -8.07 2.88
N VAL A 318 19.45 -7.14 2.92
CA VAL A 318 20.17 -6.78 4.15
C VAL A 318 19.77 -5.39 4.68
N GLY A 319 18.78 -4.77 4.05
CA GLY A 319 18.35 -3.41 4.35
C GLY A 319 19.45 -2.40 4.06
N GLY A 320 19.93 -1.72 5.09
CA GLY A 320 21.02 -0.74 5.03
C GLY A 320 20.55 0.71 4.96
N ASP A 321 19.26 0.95 5.11
CA ASP A 321 18.63 2.26 5.15
C ASP A 321 18.75 2.92 6.53
N GLU A 322 18.60 4.25 6.52
CA GLU A 322 18.42 5.14 7.68
C GLU A 322 19.36 4.91 8.90
N ALA A 323 20.53 4.30 8.68
CA ALA A 323 21.50 4.03 9.74
C ALA A 323 22.13 5.32 10.26
N ILE A 324 21.58 5.91 11.33
CA ILE A 324 22.12 7.12 11.95
C ILE A 324 23.42 6.84 12.72
N LYS A 325 24.51 7.50 12.30
CA LYS A 325 25.89 7.13 12.69
C LYS A 325 26.31 7.58 14.09
N ASP A 326 25.44 8.27 14.82
CA ASP A 326 25.74 8.89 16.13
C ASP A 326 26.37 7.92 17.13
N GLN A 327 25.86 6.68 17.22
CA GLN A 327 26.41 5.67 18.14
C GLN A 327 27.84 5.25 17.76
N TRP A 328 28.12 5.06 16.48
CA TRP A 328 29.46 4.72 15.99
C TRP A 328 30.45 5.87 16.18
N GLN A 329 30.02 7.11 15.93
CA GLN A 329 30.82 8.31 16.17
C GLN A 329 31.20 8.45 17.65
N ALA A 330 30.25 8.20 18.55
CA ALA A 330 30.45 8.34 19.99
C ALA A 330 31.27 7.19 20.62
N SER A 331 31.48 6.07 19.93
CA SER A 331 32.10 4.87 20.51
C SER A 331 33.61 4.79 20.32
N PRO A 332 34.42 4.84 21.40
CA PRO A 332 35.88 4.73 21.29
C PRO A 332 36.36 3.42 20.66
N ALA A 333 35.63 2.32 20.87
CA ALA A 333 35.95 1.01 20.31
C ALA A 333 35.71 0.97 18.79
N VAL A 334 34.59 1.53 18.32
CA VAL A 334 34.29 1.65 16.88
C VAL A 334 35.34 2.54 16.21
N GLN A 335 35.63 3.70 16.80
CA GLN A 335 36.67 4.61 16.29
C GLN A 335 38.05 3.94 16.25
N ALA A 336 38.38 3.05 17.20
CA ALA A 336 39.62 2.27 17.17
C ALA A 336 39.63 1.23 16.04
N LYS A 337 38.51 0.54 15.80
CA LYS A 337 38.35 -0.41 14.68
C LYS A 337 38.50 0.31 13.34
N MET A 338 37.85 1.47 13.15
CA MET A 338 38.00 2.30 11.95
C MET A 338 39.47 2.65 11.68
N ARG A 339 40.21 3.13 12.70
CA ARG A 339 41.65 3.40 12.57
C ARG A 339 42.46 2.16 12.19
N ALA A 340 42.13 0.99 12.74
CA ALA A 340 42.81 -0.26 12.42
C ALA A 340 42.52 -0.74 10.99
N LEU A 341 41.33 -0.44 10.44
CA LEU A 341 40.92 -0.77 9.08
C LEU A 341 41.33 0.31 8.05
N GLY A 342 41.82 1.47 8.49
CA GLY A 342 42.11 2.61 7.61
C GLY A 342 40.86 3.30 7.05
N ILE A 343 39.71 3.14 7.71
CA ILE A 343 38.43 3.74 7.31
C ILE A 343 38.31 5.15 7.91
N THR A 344 37.92 6.13 7.09
CA THR A 344 37.94 7.56 7.46
C THR A 344 36.58 8.17 7.76
N SER A 345 35.47 7.48 7.48
CA SER A 345 34.10 7.94 7.78
C SER A 345 33.20 6.77 8.18
N GLU A 346 32.14 7.07 8.92
CA GLU A 346 31.14 6.06 9.32
C GLU A 346 30.30 5.55 8.14
N ASP A 347 30.14 6.32 7.07
CA ASP A 347 29.51 5.84 5.84
C ASP A 347 30.39 4.79 5.15
N ALA A 348 31.70 5.02 5.07
CA ALA A 348 32.64 4.01 4.60
C ALA A 348 32.69 2.78 5.55
N LEU A 349 32.47 2.97 6.85
CA LEU A 349 32.32 1.86 7.81
C LEU A 349 31.05 1.04 7.53
N GLN A 350 29.93 1.69 7.18
CA GLN A 350 28.72 0.99 6.73
C GLN A 350 29.00 0.21 5.44
N GLY A 351 29.69 0.81 4.46
CA GLY A 351 30.13 0.11 3.25
C GLY A 351 30.93 -1.15 3.56
N TRP A 352 31.92 -1.05 4.45
CA TRP A 352 32.69 -2.20 4.93
C TRP A 352 31.82 -3.27 5.63
N PHE A 353 30.84 -2.85 6.43
CA PHE A 353 29.92 -3.75 7.12
C PHE A 353 29.07 -4.55 6.11
N ILE A 354 28.47 -3.86 5.13
CA ILE A 354 27.66 -4.44 4.07
C ILE A 354 28.50 -5.35 3.16
N ASP A 355 29.72 -4.93 2.81
CA ASP A 355 30.65 -5.76 2.01
C ASP A 355 31.00 -7.07 2.72
N ARG A 356 31.26 -7.05 4.04
CA ARG A 356 31.52 -8.27 4.81
C ARG A 356 30.35 -9.26 4.75
N ILE A 357 29.12 -8.77 4.80
CA ILE A 357 27.90 -9.59 4.64
C ILE A 357 27.77 -10.09 3.20
N GLY A 358 28.01 -9.22 2.21
CA GLY A 358 28.00 -9.59 0.79
C GLY A 358 28.96 -10.75 0.50
N GLN A 359 30.19 -10.68 1.01
CA GLN A 359 31.16 -11.77 0.90
C GLN A 359 30.70 -13.06 1.59
N TYR A 360 29.99 -12.95 2.72
CA TYR A 360 29.39 -14.12 3.37
C TYR A 360 28.33 -14.78 2.50
N LEU A 361 27.43 -13.98 1.92
CA LEU A 361 26.37 -14.44 1.04
C LEU A 361 26.93 -15.08 -0.23
N ASP A 362 27.94 -14.49 -0.86
CA ASP A 362 28.58 -15.02 -2.07
C ASP A 362 29.19 -16.41 -1.83
N ARG A 363 29.88 -16.61 -0.70
CA ARG A 363 30.40 -17.95 -0.31
C ARG A 363 29.32 -19.01 -0.15
N HIS A 364 28.07 -18.61 0.06
CA HIS A 364 26.90 -19.48 0.16
C HIS A 364 26.05 -19.51 -1.13
N GLY A 365 26.56 -18.93 -2.23
CA GLY A 365 25.87 -18.89 -3.53
C GLY A 365 24.65 -17.98 -3.54
N ARG A 366 24.63 -16.95 -2.67
CA ARG A 366 23.56 -15.96 -2.53
C ARG A 366 24.06 -14.59 -2.96
N LYS A 367 23.13 -13.74 -3.39
CA LYS A 367 23.38 -12.38 -3.88
C LYS A 367 22.76 -11.37 -2.92
N LEU A 368 23.53 -10.35 -2.56
CA LEU A 368 23.07 -9.26 -1.71
C LEU A 368 22.13 -8.32 -2.49
N ILE A 369 21.03 -7.93 -1.85
CA ILE A 369 20.24 -6.76 -2.23
C ILE A 369 20.08 -5.85 -1.01
N GLY A 370 20.09 -4.53 -1.20
CA GLY A 370 19.89 -3.56 -0.13
C GLY A 370 19.34 -2.25 -0.67
N TRP A 371 18.86 -1.40 0.23
CA TRP A 371 18.36 -0.06 -0.10
C TRP A 371 19.49 0.84 -0.64
N ASP A 372 19.13 1.89 -1.37
CA ASP A 372 20.11 2.69 -2.13
C ASP A 372 21.19 3.39 -1.29
N GLU A 373 20.99 3.51 0.03
CA GLU A 373 22.01 3.90 1.01
C GLU A 373 23.27 3.05 0.97
N ILE A 374 23.20 1.78 0.55
CA ILE A 374 24.39 0.93 0.42
C ILE A 374 25.41 1.50 -0.59
N LEU A 375 25.00 2.44 -1.46
CA LEU A 375 25.87 3.17 -2.38
C LEU A 375 26.70 4.29 -1.72
N GLU A 376 26.40 4.65 -0.47
CA GLU A 376 27.09 5.73 0.26
C GLU A 376 28.45 5.27 0.79
N GLY A 377 28.63 3.97 1.00
CA GLY A 377 29.84 3.40 1.61
C GLY A 377 31.06 3.23 0.70
N GLU A 378 31.06 3.85 -0.48
CA GLU A 378 32.11 3.84 -1.53
C GLU A 378 32.48 2.47 -2.14
N HIS A 379 32.38 1.36 -1.39
CA HIS A 379 32.63 0.00 -1.84
C HIS A 379 31.38 -0.87 -1.66
N LEU A 380 30.89 -1.42 -2.77
CA LEU A 380 29.78 -2.36 -2.81
C LEU A 380 30.24 -3.64 -3.52
N PRO A 381 29.83 -4.85 -3.06
CA PRO A 381 30.15 -6.09 -3.76
C PRO A 381 29.80 -5.98 -5.25
N ALA A 382 30.68 -6.45 -6.14
CA ALA A 382 30.55 -6.22 -7.58
C ALA A 382 29.23 -6.74 -8.17
N ASP A 383 28.65 -7.79 -7.58
CA ASP A 383 27.38 -8.35 -7.97
C ASP A 383 26.23 -7.93 -7.04
N ALA A 384 26.37 -6.94 -6.16
CA ALA A 384 25.25 -6.44 -5.37
C ALA A 384 24.13 -5.90 -6.26
N THR A 385 22.90 -6.01 -5.77
CA THR A 385 21.72 -5.39 -6.36
C THR A 385 21.23 -4.26 -5.47
N VAL A 386 20.79 -3.16 -6.07
CA VAL A 386 20.32 -1.98 -5.33
C VAL A 386 18.82 -1.84 -5.49
N MET A 387 18.12 -1.61 -4.37
CA MET A 387 16.71 -1.27 -4.35
C MET A 387 16.55 0.24 -4.13
N SER A 388 16.12 0.96 -5.17
CA SER A 388 16.07 2.44 -5.16
C SER A 388 14.75 2.93 -4.61
N TRP A 389 14.79 3.53 -3.42
CA TRP A 389 13.60 4.01 -2.72
C TRP A 389 13.56 5.53 -2.56
N ARG A 390 14.71 6.21 -2.49
CA ARG A 390 14.78 7.69 -2.38
C ARG A 390 14.67 8.36 -3.74
N GLY A 391 13.61 8.04 -4.47
CA GLY A 391 13.44 8.42 -5.87
C GLY A 391 14.25 7.54 -6.82
N THR A 392 14.62 8.08 -7.98
CA THR A 392 15.25 7.33 -9.09
C THR A 392 16.76 7.51 -9.21
N ASP A 393 17.33 8.45 -8.46
CA ASP A 393 18.75 8.82 -8.59
C ASP A 393 19.68 7.70 -8.11
N GLY A 394 19.29 6.98 -7.04
CA GLY A 394 19.98 5.79 -6.55
C GLY A 394 20.09 4.72 -7.62
N ALA A 395 18.98 4.39 -8.30
CA ALA A 395 18.97 3.46 -9.43
C ALA A 395 19.87 3.93 -10.59
N ILE A 396 19.82 5.21 -10.95
CA ILE A 396 20.66 5.76 -12.03
C ILE A 396 22.14 5.58 -11.68
N LYS A 397 22.55 5.95 -10.46
CA LYS A 397 23.93 5.78 -9.98
C LYS A 397 24.36 4.31 -9.98
N ALA A 398 23.53 3.41 -9.44
CA ALA A 398 23.82 1.98 -9.38
C ALA A 398 24.01 1.36 -10.79
N THR A 399 23.14 1.67 -11.75
CA THR A 399 23.27 1.16 -13.12
C THR A 399 24.49 1.72 -13.86
N MET A 400 24.91 2.95 -13.56
CA MET A 400 26.18 3.51 -14.08
C MET A 400 27.41 2.79 -13.53
N MET A 401 27.32 2.24 -12.32
CA MET A 401 28.34 1.42 -11.69
C MET A 401 28.28 -0.06 -12.13
N GLY A 402 27.28 -0.45 -12.92
CA GLY A 402 27.12 -1.82 -13.43
C GLY A 402 26.34 -2.75 -12.50
N HIS A 403 25.72 -2.24 -11.45
CA HIS A 403 24.86 -3.01 -10.55
C HIS A 403 23.44 -3.15 -11.13
N ASP A 404 22.83 -4.30 -10.87
CA ASP A 404 21.42 -4.51 -11.12
C ASP A 404 20.57 -3.69 -10.13
N VAL A 405 19.39 -3.26 -10.57
CA VAL A 405 18.50 -2.43 -9.76
C VAL A 405 17.05 -2.92 -9.77
N VAL A 406 16.38 -2.75 -8.64
CA VAL A 406 14.93 -2.88 -8.49
C VAL A 406 14.38 -1.49 -8.18
N MET A 407 13.38 -1.06 -8.95
CA MET A 407 12.73 0.24 -8.74
C MET A 407 11.65 0.12 -7.67
N SER A 408 11.78 0.88 -6.59
CA SER A 408 10.77 0.99 -5.53
C SER A 408 10.65 2.40 -4.95
N PRO A 409 10.63 3.49 -5.74
CA PRO A 409 10.73 4.84 -5.20
C PRO A 409 9.51 5.27 -4.38
N ALA A 410 9.77 5.89 -3.23
CA ALA A 410 8.84 6.73 -2.52
C ALA A 410 8.63 8.08 -3.23
N PRO A 411 7.46 8.72 -3.10
CA PRO A 411 6.24 8.15 -2.50
C PRO A 411 5.49 7.21 -3.46
N ALA A 412 5.74 7.26 -4.77
CA ALA A 412 4.91 6.63 -5.80
C ALA A 412 4.61 5.13 -5.61
N LEU A 413 5.57 4.36 -5.09
CA LEU A 413 5.44 2.92 -4.87
C LEU A 413 5.39 2.54 -3.37
N TYR A 414 5.09 3.50 -2.51
CA TYR A 414 4.92 3.31 -1.07
C TYR A 414 3.43 3.25 -0.73
N PHE A 415 2.92 2.03 -0.55
CA PHE A 415 1.50 1.79 -0.36
C PHE A 415 1.02 2.04 1.08
N ASP A 416 1.91 2.44 1.98
CA ASP A 416 1.58 3.04 3.28
C ASP A 416 1.07 4.49 3.18
N HIS A 417 1.22 5.12 2.01
CA HIS A 417 0.52 6.35 1.68
C HIS A 417 -0.96 6.11 1.38
N VAL A 418 -1.81 7.06 1.80
CA VAL A 418 -3.25 7.04 1.55
C VAL A 418 -3.58 7.06 0.05
N GLN A 419 -4.68 6.40 -0.34
CA GLN A 419 -5.14 6.34 -1.74
C GLN A 419 -6.06 7.50 -2.15
N GLY A 420 -6.65 8.19 -1.17
CA GLY A 420 -7.43 9.39 -1.39
C GLY A 420 -7.33 10.37 -0.24
N ASP A 421 -8.01 11.50 -0.40
CA ASP A 421 -8.04 12.61 0.56
C ASP A 421 -9.42 12.79 1.20
N LEU A 422 -10.40 11.94 0.84
CA LEU A 422 -11.72 11.94 1.45
C LEU A 422 -11.64 11.69 2.98
N ALA A 423 -12.59 12.25 3.70
CA ALA A 423 -12.61 12.25 5.17
C ALA A 423 -12.67 10.83 5.78
N ASP A 424 -13.15 9.84 5.03
CA ASP A 424 -13.31 8.44 5.45
C ASP A 424 -12.20 7.50 4.96
N GLU A 425 -11.13 8.04 4.36
CA GLU A 425 -9.91 7.30 4.07
C GLU A 425 -9.20 6.85 5.36
N TYR A 426 -8.56 5.68 5.33
CA TYR A 426 -7.92 5.03 6.47
C TYR A 426 -6.68 5.80 6.96
N ALA A 427 -6.09 5.35 8.07
CA ALA A 427 -4.82 5.86 8.57
C ALA A 427 -3.70 5.64 7.54
N GLY A 428 -2.65 6.46 7.58
CA GLY A 428 -1.54 6.37 6.65
C GLY A 428 -0.80 7.68 6.49
N ARG A 429 0.29 7.63 5.72
CA ARG A 429 1.05 8.83 5.36
C ARG A 429 0.24 9.65 4.36
N MET A 430 0.11 10.95 4.62
CA MET A 430 -0.60 11.85 3.70
C MET A 430 0.31 12.24 2.52
N GLY A 431 -0.32 12.68 1.43
CA GLY A 431 0.29 12.72 0.10
C GLY A 431 -0.28 11.57 -0.71
N VAL A 432 -1.35 11.87 -1.43
CA VAL A 432 -2.21 10.86 -2.09
C VAL A 432 -1.45 10.14 -3.19
N GLU A 433 -1.23 8.84 -3.00
CA GLU A 433 -0.70 7.96 -4.02
C GLU A 433 -1.84 7.17 -4.63
N SER A 434 -2.51 7.80 -5.60
CA SER A 434 -3.70 7.27 -6.26
C SER A 434 -3.39 6.07 -7.17
N LEU A 435 -4.44 5.33 -7.57
CA LEU A 435 -4.34 4.31 -8.61
C LEU A 435 -3.66 4.82 -9.89
N ARG A 436 -3.89 6.10 -10.23
CA ARG A 436 -3.32 6.72 -11.42
C ARG A 436 -1.83 7.01 -11.28
N SER A 437 -1.32 7.36 -10.09
CA SER A 437 0.11 7.63 -9.90
C SER A 437 0.94 6.37 -10.14
N VAL A 438 0.48 5.24 -9.60
CA VAL A 438 1.09 3.92 -9.83
C VAL A 438 1.03 3.51 -11.30
N TYR A 439 -0.13 3.68 -11.96
CA TYR A 439 -0.28 3.32 -13.38
C TYR A 439 0.59 4.15 -14.32
N ALA A 440 0.83 5.41 -13.97
CA ALA A 440 1.65 6.34 -14.74
C ALA A 440 3.16 6.16 -14.48
N PHE A 441 3.55 5.30 -13.54
CA PHE A 441 4.94 5.17 -13.14
C PHE A 441 5.83 4.61 -14.27
N GLN A 442 6.92 5.32 -14.55
CA GLN A 442 7.90 4.92 -15.54
C GLN A 442 9.01 4.09 -14.90
N VAL A 443 8.95 2.76 -15.06
CA VAL A 443 9.92 1.82 -14.46
C VAL A 443 11.35 2.04 -14.95
N VAL A 444 11.58 2.27 -16.24
CA VAL A 444 12.93 2.54 -16.77
C VAL A 444 13.07 4.05 -16.98
N PRO A 445 13.88 4.76 -16.17
CA PRO A 445 14.07 6.19 -16.34
C PRO A 445 14.53 6.54 -17.75
N ALA A 446 13.95 7.59 -18.34
CA ALA A 446 14.23 7.97 -19.74
C ALA A 446 15.70 8.34 -20.01
N VAL A 447 16.44 8.71 -18.96
CA VAL A 447 17.86 9.07 -19.04
C VAL A 447 18.77 7.84 -19.23
N LEU A 448 18.29 6.62 -18.93
CA LEU A 448 19.10 5.41 -19.07
C LEU A 448 19.18 4.96 -20.53
N GLY A 449 20.41 4.79 -21.02
CA GLY A 449 20.66 4.16 -22.32
C GLY A 449 20.39 2.64 -22.28
N PRO A 450 20.36 1.94 -23.44
CA PRO A 450 20.00 0.52 -23.51
C PRO A 450 20.84 -0.41 -22.62
N LYS A 451 22.13 -0.09 -22.42
CA LYS A 451 23.02 -0.88 -21.56
C LYS A 451 22.63 -0.76 -20.08
N GLN A 452 22.41 0.47 -19.59
CA GLN A 452 21.99 0.72 -18.22
C GLN A 452 20.55 0.23 -17.97
N ALA A 453 19.66 0.39 -18.96
CA ALA A 453 18.29 -0.11 -18.88
C ALA A 453 18.23 -1.64 -18.71
N ALA A 454 19.21 -2.39 -19.22
CA ALA A 454 19.28 -3.85 -19.05
C ALA A 454 19.58 -4.28 -17.60
N HIS A 455 20.10 -3.38 -16.76
CA HIS A 455 20.31 -3.61 -15.33
C HIS A 455 19.04 -3.38 -14.50
N VAL A 456 17.97 -2.82 -15.08
CA VAL A 456 16.68 -2.66 -14.38
C VAL A 456 15.94 -4.00 -14.39
N LEU A 457 16.01 -4.73 -13.28
CA LEU A 457 15.38 -6.05 -13.15
C LEU A 457 13.85 -5.96 -13.16
N GLY A 458 13.31 -4.85 -12.67
CA GLY A 458 11.88 -4.56 -12.63
C GLY A 458 11.49 -3.61 -11.52
N VAL A 459 10.29 -3.81 -10.97
CA VAL A 459 9.60 -2.86 -10.09
C VAL A 459 8.97 -3.56 -8.90
N GLN A 460 8.89 -2.85 -7.77
CA GLN A 460 8.28 -3.32 -6.52
C GLN A 460 7.55 -2.18 -5.81
N ALA A 461 6.40 -2.49 -5.22
CA ALA A 461 5.76 -1.62 -4.23
C ALA A 461 6.02 -2.09 -2.80
N ASN A 462 6.04 -1.16 -1.86
CA ASN A 462 6.37 -1.39 -0.46
C ASN A 462 5.18 -1.11 0.45
N VAL A 463 4.90 -2.00 1.40
CA VAL A 463 3.82 -1.85 2.39
C VAL A 463 4.46 -1.81 3.77
N TRP A 464 4.88 -0.61 4.18
CA TRP A 464 5.29 -0.33 5.55
C TRP A 464 4.09 -0.27 6.48
N ALA A 465 4.22 -0.79 7.70
CA ALA A 465 3.06 -1.13 8.51
C ALA A 465 2.89 -0.30 9.79
N GLU A 466 3.52 0.87 9.93
CA GLU A 466 3.42 1.74 11.13
C GLU A 466 1.98 2.12 11.45
N HIS A 467 1.19 2.39 10.41
CA HIS A 467 -0.21 2.82 10.53
C HIS A 467 -1.19 1.81 9.93
N ILE A 468 -0.75 0.57 9.70
CA ILE A 468 -1.54 -0.51 9.06
C ILE A 468 -1.69 -1.71 10.03
N PRO A 469 -2.48 -1.58 11.12
CA PRO A 469 -2.49 -2.59 12.19
C PRO A 469 -3.27 -3.86 11.87
N THR A 470 -4.06 -3.87 10.79
CA THR A 470 -4.92 -5.01 10.44
C THR A 470 -4.71 -5.46 8.99
N PHE A 471 -4.96 -6.73 8.71
CA PHE A 471 -4.85 -7.22 7.33
C PHE A 471 -5.92 -6.63 6.39
N ALA A 472 -7.09 -6.25 6.90
CA ALA A 472 -8.07 -5.50 6.09
C ALA A 472 -7.49 -4.14 5.66
N HIS A 473 -6.69 -3.50 6.51
CA HIS A 473 -5.96 -2.30 6.12
C HIS A 473 -4.83 -2.62 5.12
N VAL A 474 -4.09 -3.73 5.28
CA VAL A 474 -3.13 -4.16 4.24
C VAL A 474 -3.83 -4.32 2.88
N GLU A 475 -4.98 -4.98 2.83
CA GLU A 475 -5.76 -5.11 1.60
C GLU A 475 -6.24 -3.76 1.07
N HIS A 476 -6.71 -2.88 1.95
CA HIS A 476 -7.16 -1.54 1.58
C HIS A 476 -6.00 -0.70 1.03
N ALA A 477 -4.80 -0.81 1.58
CA ALA A 477 -3.60 -0.12 1.11
C ALA A 477 -3.10 -0.67 -0.24
N VAL A 478 -3.16 -1.98 -0.44
CA VAL A 478 -2.61 -2.65 -1.62
C VAL A 478 -3.54 -2.60 -2.83
N PHE A 479 -4.85 -2.75 -2.63
CA PHE A 479 -5.81 -2.89 -3.73
C PHE A 479 -6.66 -1.62 -3.88
N PRO A 480 -6.92 -1.14 -5.12
CA PRO A 480 -6.56 -1.74 -6.42
C PRO A 480 -5.19 -1.27 -6.98
N ARG A 481 -4.31 -0.61 -6.19
CA ARG A 481 -3.00 -0.16 -6.71
C ARG A 481 -2.12 -1.29 -7.24
N LEU A 482 -2.24 -2.50 -6.67
CA LEU A 482 -1.56 -3.68 -7.19
C LEU A 482 -1.97 -4.03 -8.62
N ASP A 483 -3.21 -3.73 -9.04
CA ASP A 483 -3.65 -3.89 -10.42
C ASP A 483 -2.82 -3.04 -11.37
N ALA A 484 -2.59 -1.77 -11.01
CA ALA A 484 -1.77 -0.86 -11.77
C ALA A 484 -0.28 -1.25 -11.76
N LEU A 485 0.26 -1.65 -10.61
CA LEU A 485 1.63 -2.16 -10.51
C LEU A 485 1.82 -3.38 -11.41
N SER A 486 0.88 -4.32 -11.39
CA SER A 486 0.94 -5.54 -12.20
C SER A 486 0.95 -5.26 -13.69
N GLU A 487 0.15 -4.28 -14.15
CA GLU A 487 0.14 -3.83 -15.53
C GLU A 487 1.50 -3.27 -15.93
N VAL A 488 2.03 -2.33 -15.14
CA VAL A 488 3.28 -1.64 -15.44
C VAL A 488 4.47 -2.61 -15.43
N ALA A 489 4.42 -3.63 -14.57
CA ALA A 489 5.45 -4.65 -14.41
C ALA A 489 5.39 -5.77 -15.47
N TRP A 490 4.21 -6.07 -16.00
CA TRP A 490 4.00 -7.19 -16.93
C TRP A 490 3.86 -6.73 -18.38
N SER A 491 3.02 -5.75 -18.65
CA SER A 491 2.57 -5.38 -19.99
C SER A 491 3.67 -4.61 -20.76
N PRO A 492 3.69 -4.69 -22.10
CA PRO A 492 4.60 -3.88 -22.91
C PRO A 492 4.47 -2.38 -22.61
N ALA A 493 5.59 -1.63 -22.64
CA ALA A 493 5.56 -0.20 -22.36
C ALA A 493 4.59 0.59 -23.26
N GLY A 494 4.44 0.17 -24.52
CA GLY A 494 3.55 0.82 -25.49
C GLY A 494 2.06 0.49 -25.36
N SER A 495 1.67 -0.46 -24.49
CA SER A 495 0.26 -0.84 -24.28
C SER A 495 -0.39 -0.13 -23.09
N ILE A 496 0.34 0.76 -22.41
CA ILE A 496 -0.18 1.55 -21.29
C ILE A 496 -1.26 2.52 -21.82
N ASN A 497 -2.49 2.33 -21.39
CA ASN A 497 -3.67 3.09 -21.79
C ASN A 497 -4.66 3.18 -20.63
N TRP A 498 -4.73 4.36 -20.01
CA TRP A 498 -5.51 4.58 -18.79
C TRP A 498 -7.02 4.29 -18.95
N PRO A 499 -7.74 4.83 -19.95
CA PRO A 499 -9.15 4.48 -20.16
C PRO A 499 -9.39 2.97 -20.35
N HIS A 500 -8.52 2.27 -21.06
CA HIS A 500 -8.64 0.83 -21.27
C HIS A 500 -8.35 0.03 -19.99
N PHE A 501 -7.43 0.48 -19.14
CA PHE A 501 -7.21 -0.10 -17.82
C PHE A 501 -8.45 0.05 -16.94
N LEU A 502 -9.02 1.26 -16.84
CA LEU A 502 -10.23 1.50 -16.07
C LEU A 502 -11.43 0.67 -16.55
N ALA A 503 -11.56 0.46 -17.86
CA ALA A 503 -12.62 -0.38 -18.42
C ALA A 503 -12.57 -1.86 -17.99
N ARG A 504 -11.40 -2.34 -17.52
CA ARG A 504 -11.19 -3.73 -17.08
C ARG A 504 -11.36 -3.92 -15.57
N LEU A 505 -11.26 -2.83 -14.80
CA LEU A 505 -11.38 -2.88 -13.34
C LEU A 505 -12.73 -3.38 -12.81
N PRO A 506 -13.91 -3.09 -13.41
CA PRO A 506 -15.18 -3.61 -12.90
C PRO A 506 -15.20 -5.14 -12.72
N ALA A 507 -14.62 -5.87 -13.67
CA ALA A 507 -14.48 -7.33 -13.60
C ALA A 507 -13.51 -7.74 -12.48
N GLN A 508 -12.42 -6.99 -12.30
CA GLN A 508 -11.47 -7.22 -11.21
C GLN A 508 -12.09 -6.96 -9.83
N LEU A 509 -12.82 -5.86 -9.67
CA LEU A 509 -13.52 -5.55 -8.41
C LEU A 509 -14.58 -6.63 -8.09
N ALA A 510 -15.21 -7.22 -9.11
CA ALA A 510 -16.09 -8.38 -8.90
C ALA A 510 -15.34 -9.60 -8.37
N ARG A 511 -14.11 -9.86 -8.85
CA ARG A 511 -13.25 -10.93 -8.33
C ARG A 511 -12.79 -10.66 -6.89
N TYR A 512 -12.49 -9.40 -6.54
CA TYR A 512 -12.19 -9.03 -5.15
C TYR A 512 -13.37 -9.27 -4.22
N ARG A 513 -14.59 -8.86 -4.62
CA ARG A 513 -15.80 -9.12 -3.84
C ARG A 513 -16.05 -10.62 -3.64
N ALA A 514 -15.90 -11.42 -4.70
CA ALA A 514 -16.06 -12.88 -4.61
C ALA A 514 -15.02 -13.56 -3.71
N GLN A 515 -13.87 -12.91 -3.49
CA GLN A 515 -12.78 -13.41 -2.64
C GLN A 515 -12.72 -12.69 -1.28
N HIS A 516 -13.65 -11.79 -1.00
CA HIS A 516 -13.70 -10.99 0.24
C HIS A 516 -12.42 -10.17 0.52
N VAL A 517 -11.81 -9.61 -0.53
CA VAL A 517 -10.68 -8.67 -0.40
C VAL A 517 -11.22 -7.30 0.02
N ALA A 518 -10.70 -6.73 1.10
CA ALA A 518 -11.06 -5.39 1.58
C ALA A 518 -10.35 -4.28 0.79
N TYR A 519 -10.59 -4.18 -0.53
CA TYR A 519 -9.96 -3.20 -1.41
C TYR A 519 -10.49 -1.77 -1.17
N ALA A 520 -9.66 -0.76 -1.44
CA ALA A 520 -10.07 0.65 -1.39
C ALA A 520 -10.98 1.03 -2.58
N ASP A 521 -12.02 1.82 -2.32
CA ASP A 521 -12.88 2.40 -3.36
C ASP A 521 -12.54 3.84 -3.73
N SER A 522 -11.48 4.41 -3.15
CA SER A 522 -11.07 5.82 -3.27
C SER A 522 -10.95 6.32 -4.71
N ALA A 523 -10.49 5.47 -5.64
CA ALA A 523 -10.36 5.79 -7.06
C ALA A 523 -11.70 6.14 -7.75
N PHE A 524 -12.81 5.59 -7.25
CA PHE A 524 -14.15 5.78 -7.82
C PHE A 524 -15.12 6.47 -6.87
N ALA A 525 -14.74 6.68 -5.61
CA ALA A 525 -15.54 7.36 -4.61
C ALA A 525 -15.89 8.79 -5.07
N VAL A 526 -17.14 9.19 -4.83
CA VAL A 526 -17.64 10.50 -5.27
C VAL A 526 -17.35 11.55 -4.21
N ASP A 527 -16.57 12.56 -4.57
CA ASP A 527 -16.48 13.80 -3.81
C ASP A 527 -17.72 14.68 -4.09
N ILE A 528 -18.22 15.33 -3.05
CA ILE A 528 -19.39 16.21 -3.10
C ILE A 528 -18.93 17.61 -2.71
N ALA A 529 -18.43 18.36 -3.68
CA ALA A 529 -17.87 19.69 -3.48
C ALA A 529 -18.94 20.80 -3.53
N ILE A 530 -18.77 21.83 -2.69
CA ILE A 530 -19.57 23.07 -2.68
C ILE A 530 -18.69 24.27 -2.29
N ASP A 531 -19.12 25.48 -2.65
CA ASP A 531 -18.64 26.70 -2.00
C ASP A 531 -19.35 26.87 -0.65
N ARG A 532 -18.63 26.56 0.43
CA ARG A 532 -19.16 26.61 1.80
C ARG A 532 -19.47 28.04 2.26
N THR A 533 -18.62 29.01 1.92
CA THR A 533 -18.81 30.41 2.33
C THR A 533 -20.07 30.97 1.68
N LEU A 534 -20.22 30.77 0.37
CA LEU A 534 -21.40 31.20 -0.36
C LEU A 534 -22.68 30.51 0.16
N ALA A 535 -22.60 29.21 0.48
CA ALA A 535 -23.71 28.46 1.04
C ALA A 535 -24.16 29.00 2.40
N LEU A 536 -23.22 29.35 3.28
CA LEU A 536 -23.50 29.96 4.58
C LEU A 536 -24.10 31.36 4.47
N ALA A 537 -23.67 32.15 3.48
CA ALA A 537 -24.12 33.52 3.26
C ALA A 537 -25.51 33.60 2.61
N THR A 538 -25.84 32.68 1.70
CA THR A 538 -27.03 32.77 0.84
C THR A 538 -28.11 31.73 1.13
N GLY A 539 -27.78 30.66 1.87
CA GLY A 539 -28.66 29.50 2.04
C GLY A 539 -28.83 28.67 0.77
N LYS A 540 -27.96 28.86 -0.24
CA LYS A 540 -27.95 28.13 -1.51
C LYS A 540 -26.55 27.63 -1.83
N ALA A 541 -26.44 26.42 -2.37
CA ALA A 541 -25.16 25.84 -2.77
C ALA A 541 -25.20 25.35 -4.22
N THR A 542 -24.09 25.52 -4.93
CA THR A 542 -23.82 24.84 -6.19
C THR A 542 -23.00 23.59 -5.90
N VAL A 543 -23.54 22.42 -6.22
CA VAL A 543 -22.93 21.11 -5.97
C VAL A 543 -22.18 20.64 -7.21
N THR A 544 -20.92 20.26 -7.01
CA THR A 544 -20.07 19.61 -8.02
C THR A 544 -19.75 18.20 -7.55
N LEU A 545 -19.89 17.22 -8.44
CA LEU A 545 -19.60 15.82 -8.14
C LEU A 545 -18.45 15.34 -9.03
N SER A 546 -17.47 14.66 -8.45
CA SER A 546 -16.29 14.16 -9.17
C SER A 546 -15.78 12.88 -8.52
N ASN A 547 -14.87 12.17 -9.21
CA ASN A 547 -14.04 11.12 -8.62
C ASN A 547 -12.61 11.22 -9.17
N GLN A 548 -11.66 10.47 -8.62
CA GLN A 548 -10.24 10.59 -9.00
C GLN A 548 -9.91 10.10 -10.42
N THR A 549 -10.78 9.30 -11.04
CA THR A 549 -10.50 8.55 -12.27
C THR A 549 -11.19 9.10 -13.51
N ASP A 550 -12.16 10.02 -13.34
CA ASP A 550 -13.10 10.46 -14.37
C ASP A 550 -13.84 9.29 -15.06
N PHE A 551 -14.05 8.19 -14.34
CA PHE A 551 -14.66 6.97 -14.86
C PHE A 551 -15.95 6.58 -14.14
N GLY A 552 -16.84 5.94 -14.91
CA GLY A 552 -18.17 5.56 -14.47
C GLY A 552 -19.19 6.68 -14.59
N THR A 553 -20.47 6.34 -14.43
CA THR A 553 -21.57 7.30 -14.37
C THR A 553 -21.86 7.63 -12.92
N ILE A 554 -21.73 8.91 -12.55
CA ILE A 554 -22.13 9.41 -11.22
C ILE A 554 -23.65 9.59 -11.20
N ARG A 555 -24.29 9.06 -10.15
CA ARG A 555 -25.72 9.17 -9.87
C ARG A 555 -25.91 9.74 -8.48
N TYR A 556 -26.96 10.53 -8.27
CA TYR A 556 -27.19 11.19 -7.00
C TYR A 556 -28.67 11.29 -6.60
N THR A 557 -28.90 11.59 -5.32
CA THR A 557 -30.19 11.90 -4.72
C THR A 557 -30.05 13.14 -3.83
N LEU A 558 -31.17 13.82 -3.55
CA LEU A 558 -31.21 15.07 -2.75
C LEU A 558 -31.97 14.93 -1.44
N ASP A 559 -32.53 13.76 -1.17
CA ASP A 559 -33.28 13.39 0.03
C ASP A 559 -32.48 12.48 0.98
N GLY A 560 -31.22 12.19 0.64
CA GLY A 560 -30.35 11.28 1.38
C GLY A 560 -30.61 9.78 1.12
N SER A 561 -31.56 9.41 0.26
CA SER A 561 -31.78 8.00 -0.14
C SER A 561 -30.60 7.46 -0.97
N ALA A 562 -30.35 6.16 -0.94
CA ALA A 562 -29.25 5.56 -1.70
C ALA A 562 -29.47 5.73 -3.23
N PRO A 563 -28.50 6.25 -3.99
CA PRO A 563 -28.58 6.32 -5.44
C PRO A 563 -28.69 4.93 -6.06
N THR A 564 -29.49 4.82 -7.11
CA THR A 564 -29.64 3.63 -7.95
C THR A 564 -29.30 3.96 -9.39
N GLN A 565 -29.27 2.97 -10.28
CA GLN A 565 -29.12 3.21 -11.72
C GLN A 565 -30.25 4.06 -12.31
N ALA A 566 -31.43 4.08 -11.67
CA ALA A 566 -32.57 4.90 -12.07
C ALA A 566 -32.52 6.33 -11.50
N SER A 567 -31.61 6.62 -10.57
CA SER A 567 -31.45 7.97 -10.02
C SER A 567 -30.94 8.95 -11.08
N PRO A 568 -31.16 10.27 -10.88
CA PRO A 568 -30.61 11.31 -11.76
C PRO A 568 -29.11 11.12 -12.03
N ARG A 569 -28.74 11.24 -13.30
CA ARG A 569 -27.34 11.27 -13.73
C ARG A 569 -26.75 12.65 -13.44
N TYR A 570 -25.50 12.67 -12.98
CA TYR A 570 -24.73 13.90 -12.93
C TYR A 570 -24.13 14.21 -14.30
N ASP A 571 -24.54 15.32 -14.91
CA ASP A 571 -24.03 15.80 -16.20
C ASP A 571 -23.34 17.18 -16.09
N ALA A 572 -23.71 17.99 -15.10
CA ALA A 572 -23.14 19.30 -14.82
C ALA A 572 -23.43 19.71 -13.36
N PRO A 573 -22.70 20.70 -12.81
CA PRO A 573 -23.02 21.27 -11.49
C PRO A 573 -24.48 21.72 -11.39
N PHE A 574 -25.09 21.54 -10.21
CA PHE A 574 -26.51 21.87 -9.97
C PHE A 574 -26.69 22.65 -8.67
N ASN A 575 -27.77 23.44 -8.60
CA ASN A 575 -28.06 24.29 -7.45
C ASN A 575 -29.06 23.62 -6.49
N VAL A 576 -28.84 23.80 -5.20
CA VAL A 576 -29.75 23.37 -4.13
C VAL A 576 -30.00 24.50 -3.14
N THR A 577 -31.16 24.46 -2.49
CA THR A 577 -31.51 25.36 -1.36
C THR A 577 -31.41 24.56 -0.07
N LEU A 578 -30.77 25.13 0.96
CA LEU A 578 -30.57 24.45 2.23
C LEU A 578 -31.88 24.47 3.07
N PRO A 579 -32.19 23.41 3.83
CA PRO A 579 -31.40 22.19 3.99
C PRO A 579 -31.57 21.19 2.83
N THR A 580 -30.52 20.46 2.49
CA THR A 580 -30.54 19.37 1.49
C THR A 580 -29.52 18.30 1.88
N THR A 581 -29.81 17.03 1.63
CA THR A 581 -28.83 15.95 1.82
C THR A 581 -28.48 15.36 0.47
N VAL A 582 -27.27 15.63 -0.01
CA VAL A 582 -26.78 15.04 -1.26
C VAL A 582 -26.17 13.69 -0.95
N ARG A 583 -26.60 12.65 -1.64
CA ARG A 583 -25.91 11.35 -1.63
C ARG A 583 -25.59 10.95 -3.06
N ALA A 584 -24.37 10.47 -3.30
CA ALA A 584 -23.88 10.15 -4.63
C ALA A 584 -23.05 8.87 -4.67
N ALA A 585 -23.08 8.16 -5.80
CA ALA A 585 -22.28 6.96 -6.06
C ALA A 585 -21.92 6.86 -7.55
N SER A 586 -20.84 6.16 -7.86
CA SER A 586 -20.38 5.89 -9.22
C SER A 586 -20.73 4.47 -9.66
N PHE A 587 -21.15 4.34 -10.92
CA PHE A 587 -21.60 3.07 -11.53
C PHE A 587 -20.82 2.78 -12.80
N ALA A 588 -20.42 1.52 -13.00
CA ALA A 588 -19.85 1.05 -14.26
C ALA A 588 -20.93 0.95 -15.35
N ALA A 589 -20.51 0.74 -16.60
CA ALA A 589 -21.41 0.63 -17.74
C ALA A 589 -22.37 -0.56 -17.66
N ASP A 590 -21.99 -1.63 -16.95
CA ASP A 590 -22.84 -2.80 -16.68
C ASP A 590 -23.80 -2.58 -15.50
N GLY A 591 -23.77 -1.40 -14.89
CA GLY A 591 -24.61 -1.02 -13.76
C GLY A 591 -24.08 -1.46 -12.39
N SER A 592 -22.91 -2.10 -12.32
CA SER A 592 -22.27 -2.42 -11.05
C SER A 592 -21.81 -1.15 -10.31
N VAL A 593 -21.91 -1.17 -8.99
CA VAL A 593 -21.42 -0.08 -8.13
C VAL A 593 -19.89 -0.12 -8.08
N LEU A 594 -19.24 1.00 -8.38
CA LEU A 594 -17.78 1.12 -8.37
C LEU A 594 -17.24 1.54 -6.98
N ALA A 595 -18.00 2.38 -6.26
CA ALA A 595 -17.67 2.82 -4.91
C ALA A 595 -18.91 2.99 -4.04
N THR A 596 -18.72 2.88 -2.73
CA THR A 596 -19.74 3.10 -1.71
C THR A 596 -20.33 4.51 -1.83
N SER A 597 -21.64 4.64 -1.63
CA SER A 597 -22.28 5.96 -1.72
C SER A 597 -21.79 6.88 -0.61
N ARG A 598 -21.30 8.07 -0.96
CA ARG A 598 -20.94 9.12 0.00
C ARG A 598 -22.09 10.11 0.14
N GLN A 599 -22.16 10.77 1.29
CA GLN A 599 -23.21 11.71 1.63
C GLN A 599 -22.61 13.02 2.16
N ARG A 600 -23.23 14.13 1.79
CA ARG A 600 -22.99 15.44 2.40
C ARG A 600 -24.31 16.08 2.84
N VAL A 601 -24.41 16.37 4.13
CA VAL A 601 -25.54 17.11 4.71
C VAL A 601 -25.27 18.59 4.55
N LEU A 602 -26.16 19.29 3.84
CA LEU A 602 -26.06 20.72 3.56
C LEU A 602 -27.13 21.43 4.39
N ASP A 603 -26.76 21.83 5.60
CA ASP A 603 -27.52 22.75 6.44
C ASP A 603 -26.56 23.69 7.17
N ARG A 604 -27.07 24.75 7.79
CA ARG A 604 -26.21 25.75 8.43
C ARG A 604 -25.32 25.16 9.52
N ALA A 605 -25.82 24.21 10.32
CA ALA A 605 -25.06 23.62 11.42
C ALA A 605 -23.93 22.72 10.90
N SER A 606 -24.23 21.89 9.91
CA SER A 606 -23.28 20.99 9.24
C SER A 606 -22.20 21.78 8.49
N LEU A 607 -22.51 22.94 7.92
CA LEU A 607 -21.52 23.80 7.25
C LEU A 607 -20.66 24.63 8.22
N LEU A 608 -21.13 24.83 9.44
CA LEU A 608 -20.35 25.45 10.54
C LEU A 608 -19.58 24.42 11.37
N GLY A 609 -19.79 23.12 11.15
CA GLY A 609 -19.09 22.03 11.82
C GLY A 609 -18.21 21.25 10.85
N LEU A 610 -16.90 21.33 11.02
CA LEU A 610 -15.93 20.66 10.16
C LEU A 610 -15.19 19.56 10.92
N ASP A 611 -14.96 18.43 10.27
CA ASP A 611 -14.16 17.34 10.84
C ASP A 611 -12.69 17.73 10.79
N GLY A 612 -11.91 17.35 11.82
CA GLY A 612 -10.50 17.73 11.91
C GLY A 612 -9.64 17.18 10.77
N ASN A 613 -10.10 16.12 10.10
CA ASN A 613 -9.48 15.58 8.88
C ASN A 613 -9.63 16.50 7.67
N ASP A 614 -10.61 17.41 7.67
CA ASP A 614 -10.82 18.38 6.60
C ASP A 614 -10.08 19.71 6.87
N LEU A 615 -9.58 19.91 8.09
CA LEU A 615 -8.88 21.13 8.48
C LEU A 615 -7.41 21.08 8.03
N PRO A 616 -6.95 22.00 7.17
CA PRO A 616 -5.56 22.04 6.74
C PRO A 616 -4.63 22.45 7.89
N ASN A 617 -3.36 22.10 7.77
CA ASN A 617 -2.32 22.58 8.67
C ASN A 617 -2.22 24.11 8.62
N CYS A 618 -1.66 24.72 9.67
CA CYS A 618 -1.24 26.11 9.55
C CYS A 618 0.02 26.26 8.66
N PRO A 619 0.28 27.45 8.10
CA PRO A 619 1.42 27.68 7.21
C PRO A 619 2.75 27.34 7.87
N GLY A 620 3.70 26.76 7.10
CA GLY A 620 5.07 26.49 7.55
C GLY A 620 5.42 25.01 7.77
N SER A 621 4.45 24.09 7.67
CA SER A 621 4.73 22.65 7.60
C SER A 621 3.60 21.89 6.89
N ASP A 622 3.91 21.32 5.73
CA ASP A 622 2.98 20.53 4.94
C ASP A 622 2.93 19.06 5.37
N PHE A 623 3.77 18.66 6.33
CA PHE A 623 3.78 17.30 6.86
C PHE A 623 2.45 16.96 7.52
N ARG A 624 1.84 15.85 7.11
CA ARG A 624 0.58 15.39 7.66
C ARG A 624 0.57 13.86 7.73
N LEU A 625 0.07 13.34 8.84
CA LEU A 625 -0.20 11.93 9.03
C LEU A 625 -1.66 11.77 9.41
N ARG A 626 -2.28 10.69 8.97
CA ARG A 626 -3.58 10.27 9.47
C ARG A 626 -3.35 9.07 10.37
N VAL A 627 -3.69 9.19 11.64
CA VAL A 627 -3.37 8.19 12.66
C VAL A 627 -4.62 7.75 13.43
N GLN A 628 -4.55 6.56 14.00
CA GLN A 628 -5.55 6.09 14.94
C GLN A 628 -5.25 6.61 16.34
N PRO A 629 -6.26 6.65 17.25
CA PRO A 629 -6.05 7.02 18.65
C PRO A 629 -4.97 6.21 19.36
N LEU A 630 -4.87 4.94 19.00
CA LEU A 630 -3.92 3.99 19.54
C LEU A 630 -3.16 3.35 18.37
N PRO A 631 -1.82 3.20 18.48
CA PRO A 631 -0.99 2.71 17.38
C PRO A 631 -1.34 1.26 17.00
N ASP A 632 -1.66 0.42 17.98
CA ASP A 632 -1.91 -1.02 17.82
C ASP A 632 -3.42 -1.37 17.68
N ALA A 633 -4.28 -0.39 17.41
CA ALA A 633 -5.72 -0.61 17.41
C ALA A 633 -6.18 -1.60 16.32
N ALA A 634 -7.06 -2.52 16.70
CA ALA A 634 -7.62 -3.52 15.79
C ALA A 634 -8.76 -2.97 14.88
N SER A 635 -9.02 -1.67 14.90
CA SER A 635 -10.05 -0.99 14.09
C SER A 635 -9.39 -0.08 13.07
N ALA A 636 -10.00 0.10 11.89
CA ALA A 636 -9.52 1.06 10.89
C ALA A 636 -9.94 2.52 11.15
N SER A 637 -10.85 2.76 12.11
CA SER A 637 -11.50 4.06 12.38
C SER A 637 -11.91 4.17 13.87
N PRO A 638 -12.03 5.37 14.47
CA PRO A 638 -11.77 6.70 13.88
C PRO A 638 -10.30 6.96 13.61
N VAL A 639 -10.04 7.90 12.71
CA VAL A 639 -8.69 8.36 12.35
C VAL A 639 -8.64 9.88 12.37
N TYR A 640 -7.47 10.41 12.70
CA TYR A 640 -7.26 11.83 12.95
C TYR A 640 -6.01 12.32 12.25
N SER A 641 -6.14 13.46 11.58
CA SER A 641 -5.04 14.09 10.89
C SER A 641 -4.22 14.92 11.86
N ILE A 642 -2.91 14.72 11.86
CA ILE A 642 -1.97 15.42 12.73
C ILE A 642 -0.75 15.90 11.94
N ASN A 643 -0.06 16.87 12.54
CA ASN A 643 1.28 17.24 12.19
C ASN A 643 2.15 17.10 13.45
N VAL A 644 3.09 16.15 13.41
CA VAL A 644 3.97 15.82 14.56
C VAL A 644 4.96 16.93 14.88
N PHE A 645 5.25 17.82 13.92
CA PHE A 645 6.18 18.93 14.06
C PHE A 645 5.50 20.21 14.57
N ASN A 646 4.27 20.50 14.14
CA ASN A 646 3.55 21.70 14.58
C ASN A 646 2.05 21.41 14.75
N SER A 647 1.58 21.34 15.98
CA SER A 647 0.19 21.00 16.33
C SER A 647 -0.77 22.18 16.15
N CYS A 648 -0.93 22.60 14.89
CA CYS A 648 -1.81 23.70 14.48
C CYS A 648 -2.65 23.32 13.25
N GLN A 649 -3.91 23.78 13.22
CA GLN A 649 -4.79 23.62 12.06
C GLN A 649 -5.61 24.89 11.83
N LEU A 650 -6.05 25.12 10.60
CA LEU A 650 -6.87 26.27 10.24
C LEU A 650 -8.33 25.87 10.08
N TYR A 651 -9.21 26.55 10.81
CA TYR A 651 -10.61 26.63 10.44
C TYR A 651 -10.75 27.65 9.30
N PRO A 652 -11.21 27.23 8.11
CA PRO A 652 -11.20 28.07 6.92
C PRO A 652 -12.08 29.31 7.09
N ALA A 653 -11.81 30.31 6.24
CA ALA A 653 -12.50 31.59 6.24
C ALA A 653 -14.03 31.38 6.24
N THR A 654 -14.71 32.00 7.21
CA THR A 654 -16.15 31.81 7.49
C THR A 654 -16.78 33.12 7.90
N PRO A 655 -18.01 33.45 7.45
CA PRO A 655 -18.75 34.59 7.99
C PRO A 655 -19.04 34.40 9.48
N LEU A 656 -18.35 35.16 10.34
CA LEU A 656 -18.44 35.00 11.81
C LEU A 656 -19.56 35.85 12.45
N ASP A 657 -20.34 36.58 11.64
CA ASP A 657 -21.45 37.39 12.12
C ASP A 657 -22.46 36.57 12.92
N GLY A 658 -22.70 37.02 14.15
CA GLY A 658 -23.63 36.36 15.08
C GLY A 658 -23.14 35.04 15.67
N LEU A 659 -21.95 34.54 15.32
CA LEU A 659 -21.34 33.37 15.97
C LEU A 659 -20.63 33.82 17.26
N ARG A 660 -20.92 33.18 18.38
CA ARG A 660 -20.39 33.53 19.72
C ARG A 660 -19.83 32.35 20.47
N ARG A 661 -19.84 31.15 19.89
CA ARG A 661 -19.31 29.95 20.53
C ARG A 661 -18.52 29.11 19.55
N ILE A 662 -17.47 28.50 20.08
CA ILE A 662 -16.73 27.41 19.44
C ILE A 662 -16.85 26.17 20.33
N HIS A 663 -17.16 25.06 19.68
CA HIS A 663 -17.16 23.72 20.26
C HIS A 663 -16.10 22.90 19.54
N VAL A 664 -15.24 22.24 20.30
CA VAL A 664 -14.15 21.40 19.79
C VAL A 664 -14.28 20.01 20.41
N GLU A 665 -14.51 19.01 19.56
CA GLU A 665 -14.27 17.62 19.91
C GLU A 665 -12.79 17.32 19.66
N ALA A 666 -12.12 16.74 20.65
CA ALA A 666 -10.70 16.46 20.61
C ALA A 666 -10.39 15.04 21.09
N VAL A 667 -9.28 14.49 20.60
CA VAL A 667 -8.75 13.20 21.01
C VAL A 667 -7.31 13.36 21.47
N ARG A 668 -6.96 12.71 22.57
CA ARG A 668 -5.58 12.53 23.02
C ARG A 668 -4.94 11.35 22.28
N LEU A 669 -3.75 11.56 21.77
CA LEU A 669 -2.96 10.58 21.01
C LEU A 669 -1.64 10.31 21.73
N GLU A 670 -1.11 9.12 21.50
CA GLU A 670 0.21 8.73 21.98
C GLU A 670 1.29 9.44 21.16
N ARG A 671 2.37 9.85 21.81
CA ARG A 671 3.54 10.42 21.14
C ARG A 671 4.60 9.34 21.00
N ASN A 672 4.47 8.53 19.96
CA ASN A 672 5.34 7.39 19.70
C ASN A 672 6.08 7.55 18.36
N PHE A 673 6.93 8.58 18.27
CA PHE A 673 7.65 8.94 17.06
C PHE A 673 9.15 9.14 17.35
N ALA A 674 10.00 8.36 16.70
CA ALA A 674 11.44 8.46 16.74
C ALA A 674 11.91 9.38 15.61
N LEU A 675 11.95 10.69 15.89
CA LEU A 675 12.26 11.71 14.89
C LEU A 675 13.76 11.93 14.65
N ALA A 676 14.65 11.20 15.35
CA ALA A 676 16.11 11.35 15.26
C ALA A 676 16.56 12.83 15.18
N HIS A 677 17.31 13.22 14.15
CA HIS A 677 17.81 14.58 13.95
C HIS A 677 16.73 15.59 13.58
N GLU A 678 15.52 15.15 13.24
CA GLU A 678 14.35 15.99 12.96
C GLU A 678 13.60 16.42 14.23
N GLN A 679 13.93 15.89 15.41
CA GLN A 679 13.35 16.32 16.69
C GLN A 679 13.44 17.84 16.91
N LYS A 680 14.50 18.47 16.37
CA LYS A 680 14.71 19.93 16.41
C LYS A 680 13.67 20.74 15.64
N LEU A 681 12.90 20.10 14.75
CA LEU A 681 11.83 20.71 13.96
C LEU A 681 10.50 20.78 14.74
N VAL A 682 10.38 20.06 15.86
CA VAL A 682 9.18 20.10 16.70
C VAL A 682 9.04 21.46 17.35
N MET A 683 7.93 22.14 17.04
CA MET A 683 7.60 23.46 17.56
C MET A 683 6.98 23.35 18.95
N SER A 684 7.54 24.11 19.88
CA SER A 684 6.93 24.35 21.19
C SER A 684 6.17 25.67 21.18
N HIS A 685 4.96 25.66 21.74
CA HIS A 685 4.13 26.86 21.89
C HIS A 685 4.03 27.25 23.36
N PRO A 686 4.04 28.56 23.70
CA PRO A 686 3.87 28.99 25.09
C PRO A 686 2.52 28.54 25.67
N ASN A 687 2.53 27.93 26.85
CA ASN A 687 1.35 27.53 27.61
C ASN A 687 1.22 28.26 28.94
N ARG A 688 -0.01 28.40 29.47
CA ARG A 688 -0.29 28.99 30.79
C ARG A 688 -0.84 27.99 31.80
N THR A 689 -1.24 26.81 31.34
CA THR A 689 -1.73 25.71 32.18
C THR A 689 -0.72 24.56 32.19
N PRO A 690 -0.73 23.68 33.22
CA PRO A 690 0.23 22.59 33.32
C PRO A 690 0.26 21.64 32.12
N PHE A 691 -0.88 21.44 31.46
CA PHE A 691 -1.03 20.50 30.34
C PHE A 691 -1.21 21.19 28.98
N GLY A 692 -1.13 22.53 28.95
CA GLY A 692 -1.41 23.31 27.74
C GLY A 692 -2.90 23.58 27.51
N GLU A 693 -3.17 24.23 26.40
CA GLU A 693 -4.46 24.77 26.00
C GLU A 693 -4.72 24.49 24.51
N MET A 694 -6.00 24.47 24.13
CA MET A 694 -6.41 24.80 22.77
C MET A 694 -6.58 26.31 22.68
N VAL A 695 -5.73 26.97 21.89
CA VAL A 695 -5.77 28.42 21.67
C VAL A 695 -6.35 28.71 20.29
N VAL A 696 -7.32 29.61 20.24
CA VAL A 696 -8.00 30.04 19.02
C VAL A 696 -7.54 31.45 18.67
N HIS A 697 -6.81 31.60 17.58
CA HIS A 697 -6.38 32.89 17.05
C HIS A 697 -7.23 33.32 15.86
N LEU A 698 -7.39 34.65 15.70
CA LEU A 698 -8.09 35.25 14.57
C LEU A 698 -7.17 35.40 13.34
N ASP A 699 -7.66 34.93 12.19
CA ASP A 699 -7.04 34.92 10.86
C ASP A 699 -5.73 34.13 10.72
N THR A 700 -4.74 34.39 11.58
CA THR A 700 -3.42 33.77 11.54
C THR A 700 -3.04 33.26 12.92
N CYS A 701 -2.08 32.34 12.99
CA CYS A 701 -1.58 31.80 14.26
C CYS A 701 -0.80 32.82 15.11
N ALA A 702 -0.47 33.99 14.54
CA ALA A 702 0.10 35.13 15.25
C ALA A 702 -0.93 36.24 15.51
N GLY A 703 -2.19 36.04 15.10
CA GLY A 703 -3.26 37.01 15.27
C GLY A 703 -3.75 37.12 16.71
N PRO A 704 -4.73 38.00 16.99
CA PRO A 704 -5.32 38.12 18.32
C PRO A 704 -5.91 36.80 18.83
N VAL A 705 -5.65 36.45 20.09
CA VAL A 705 -6.29 35.31 20.76
C VAL A 705 -7.75 35.64 21.05
N LEU A 706 -8.66 34.78 20.58
CA LEU A 706 -10.10 34.89 20.79
C LEU A 706 -10.60 34.03 21.95
N ALA A 707 -10.01 32.85 22.12
CA ALA A 707 -10.34 31.91 23.18
C ALA A 707 -9.11 31.06 23.54
N SER A 708 -9.07 30.60 24.78
CA SER A 708 -8.07 29.68 25.31
C SER A 708 -8.77 28.69 26.22
N MET A 709 -8.71 27.40 25.90
CA MET A 709 -9.40 26.33 26.62
C MET A 709 -8.35 25.39 27.20
N ALA A 710 -8.31 25.23 28.52
CA ALA A 710 -7.34 24.35 29.18
C ALA A 710 -7.54 22.89 28.75
N LEU A 711 -6.44 22.21 28.42
CA LEU A 711 -6.46 20.77 28.17
C LEU A 711 -6.63 20.02 29.50
N PRO A 712 -7.43 18.95 29.53
CA PRO A 712 -7.66 18.19 30.74
C PRO A 712 -6.41 17.39 31.12
N ASP A 713 -6.30 17.03 32.40
CA ASP A 713 -5.23 16.17 32.90
C ASP A 713 -5.22 14.83 32.15
N PRO A 714 -4.17 14.51 31.39
CA PRO A 714 -4.13 13.32 30.55
C PRO A 714 -4.16 12.02 31.36
N THR A 715 -3.80 12.05 32.66
CA THR A 715 -3.77 10.86 33.52
C THR A 715 -5.15 10.49 34.06
N HIS A 716 -6.07 11.45 34.15
CA HIS A 716 -7.37 11.29 34.78
C HIS A 716 -8.55 11.54 33.84
N SER A 717 -8.32 12.13 32.67
CA SER A 717 -9.36 12.39 31.68
C SER A 717 -9.50 11.27 30.66
N ALA A 718 -10.72 11.12 30.14
CA ALA A 718 -10.98 10.32 28.96
C ALA A 718 -10.11 10.78 27.78
N ARG A 719 -9.78 9.83 26.89
CA ARG A 719 -9.03 10.09 25.65
C ARG A 719 -9.77 11.05 24.72
N ASN A 720 -11.07 10.81 24.55
CA ASN A 720 -11.98 11.71 23.84
C ASN A 720 -12.57 12.71 24.84
N PHE A 721 -12.54 13.99 24.49
CA PHE A 721 -13.08 15.06 25.32
C PHE A 721 -13.57 16.22 24.46
N THR A 722 -14.33 17.12 25.06
CA THR A 722 -14.82 18.34 24.40
C THR A 722 -14.29 19.59 25.09
N LEU A 723 -14.09 20.64 24.31
CA LEU A 723 -13.71 21.97 24.77
C LEU A 723 -14.71 22.98 24.22
N ASP A 724 -15.22 23.84 25.10
CA ASP A 724 -16.20 24.87 24.76
C ASP A 724 -15.69 26.24 25.20
N ALA A 725 -15.84 27.23 24.32
CA ALA A 725 -15.53 28.63 24.66
C ALA A 725 -16.50 29.62 24.01
N ALA A 726 -16.72 30.72 24.72
CA ALA A 726 -17.31 31.91 24.13
C ALA A 726 -16.28 32.61 23.23
N LEU A 727 -16.73 33.07 22.08
CA LEU A 727 -15.96 33.89 21.15
C LEU A 727 -16.43 35.36 21.24
N PRO A 728 -15.51 36.33 21.29
CA PRO A 728 -15.87 37.74 21.18
C PRO A 728 -16.50 38.02 19.82
N ALA A 729 -17.37 39.03 19.75
CA ALA A 729 -18.07 39.38 18.52
C ALA A 729 -17.09 39.69 17.38
N GLN A 730 -17.21 38.93 16.29
CA GLN A 730 -16.50 39.15 15.03
C GLN A 730 -17.49 39.56 13.93
N GLN A 731 -16.95 40.15 12.87
CA GLN A 731 -17.69 40.55 11.66
C GLN A 731 -16.95 40.08 10.42
N GLY A 732 -17.74 39.77 9.39
CA GLY A 732 -17.23 39.40 8.08
C GLY A 732 -16.63 38.00 8.04
N GLU A 733 -16.04 37.70 6.88
CA GLU A 733 -15.39 36.43 6.61
C GLU A 733 -13.99 36.40 7.22
N ARG A 734 -13.78 35.52 8.21
CA ARG A 734 -12.52 35.40 8.96
C ARG A 734 -12.14 33.93 9.12
N ALA A 735 -10.84 33.64 9.14
CA ALA A 735 -10.32 32.31 9.45
C ALA A 735 -10.00 32.21 10.95
N LEU A 736 -9.88 31.00 11.48
CA LEU A 736 -9.38 30.76 12.84
C LEU A 736 -8.16 29.84 12.77
N CYS A 737 -7.08 30.19 13.46
CA CYS A 737 -5.98 29.26 13.71
C CYS A 737 -6.19 28.59 15.07
N LEU A 738 -6.16 27.26 15.09
CA LEU A 738 -6.35 26.41 16.25
C LEU A 738 -5.00 25.80 16.59
N ILE A 739 -4.50 26.02 17.81
CA ILE A 739 -3.17 25.57 18.25
C ILE A 739 -3.30 24.80 19.55
N TYR A 740 -2.74 23.60 19.61
CA TYR A 740 -2.48 22.92 20.87
C TYR A 740 -1.14 23.39 21.45
N THR A 741 -1.15 23.91 22.67
CA THR A 741 0.06 24.35 23.40
C THR A 741 0.58 23.30 24.38
N ALA A 742 0.16 22.03 24.22
CA ALA A 742 0.62 20.93 25.05
C ALA A 742 2.16 20.83 25.04
N PRO A 743 2.80 20.53 26.18
CA PRO A 743 4.24 20.29 26.25
C PRO A 743 4.71 19.23 25.25
N THR A 744 5.89 19.43 24.66
CA THR A 744 6.45 18.54 23.62
C THR A 744 6.90 17.17 24.14
N ASP A 745 7.06 17.05 25.46
CA ASP A 745 7.33 15.79 26.18
C ASP A 745 6.03 15.10 26.69
N GLY A 746 4.87 15.72 26.45
CA GLY A 746 3.55 15.17 26.76
C GLY A 746 2.88 14.49 25.54
N PRO A 747 1.60 14.08 25.71
CA PRO A 747 0.84 13.45 24.64
C PRO A 747 0.59 14.40 23.46
N LEU A 748 0.22 13.83 22.32
CA LEU A 748 -0.28 14.58 21.18
C LEU A 748 -1.81 14.75 21.29
N TYR A 749 -2.35 15.70 20.54
CA TYR A 749 -3.79 15.92 20.47
C TYR A 749 -4.19 16.16 19.01
N ALA A 750 -5.37 15.69 18.65
CA ALA A 750 -5.95 15.95 17.34
C ALA A 750 -7.38 16.46 17.45
N LEU A 751 -7.77 17.25 16.44
CA LEU A 751 -9.13 17.72 16.28
C LEU A 751 -10.01 16.58 15.76
N GLY A 752 -11.08 16.25 16.47
CA GLY A 752 -12.15 15.41 15.97
C GLY A 752 -13.11 16.21 15.10
N ARG A 753 -13.72 17.24 15.69
CA ARG A 753 -14.66 18.13 15.02
C ARG A 753 -14.61 19.53 15.63
N VAL A 754 -14.75 20.56 14.79
CA VAL A 754 -14.81 21.97 15.22
C VAL A 754 -16.09 22.59 14.71
N ALA A 755 -16.93 23.07 15.62
CA ALA A 755 -18.23 23.67 15.31
C ALA A 755 -18.37 25.09 15.85
N LEU A 756 -18.91 25.98 15.04
CA LEU A 756 -19.25 27.36 15.43
C LEU A 756 -20.76 27.51 15.59
N SER A 757 -21.19 28.22 16.63
CA SER A 757 -22.61 28.46 16.91
C SER A 757 -22.90 29.86 17.49
N PRO A 758 -24.16 30.32 17.45
CA PRO A 758 -24.56 31.64 17.97
C PRO A 758 -24.39 31.88 19.47
#